data_AF-A0A166E9K9-F1
#
_entry.id   AF-A0A166E9K9-F1
#
_cell.length_a   1.000
_cell.length_b   1.000
_cell.length_c   1.000
_cell.angle_alpha   90.00
_cell.angle_beta   90.00
_cell.angle_gamma   90.00
#
_symmetry.space_group_name_H-M   'P 1'
#
loop_
_entity.id
_entity.type
_entity.pdbx_description
1 polymer ?
#
loop_
_entity_poly.entity_id
_entity_poly.type
_entity_poly.pdbx_seq_one_letter_code
_entity_poly.pdbx_strand_id
1 'polypeptide(L)'
;MGISTVAASITVQPIETTSVNQANTNAAENTAVKSTEVRSHDGGLYKIVAYVREKLSGAPHHSLAVRVNTPAEGRETESVLTRIKAFFTGSSRASQAETAPAATGATKQLVNAKTAQFTENNKSLATSVENIKERAETHVRPAAKYAVAELLSAGVRGNSDVFEIKAEVGIKAAFNRLDAKIAEQPDDIKGISKASKALNKDIQKEVISAYKLAASTEGTTLSKSEVKALKSDIQKHMSAHITQSLNKTEANWQTTTETVTLNHETQVELGAADIDSVANSSFIATTTPAAKLNALKDGYQTSNVNGISSTATSETDHAVNLWVSELKGETTSYAAVRHGVNFPFGVKHDADLAKTGADNRTREVVTAAASTKTSEIVKWRTEHPGEPFPLKIVSTSLLTAAAKAKTYETGQQEAWGRAQVEQTIKVDLPGEGVTEVNVKVEVLPFSMGVNGFAKLGLFSGSIGKHLGDRLTGWKWADNHNEPLIGQLDEMVEQAKTDAVEANDPGKVARLESYSTQLHEAINDGKQRRSAGNAYGVAVLVNLIANETGAVPAINCMSGKDRTGYLDAAVKARLMEVESLNAGRAENEKSLVPQIYGQRTEAQNALMSLSSEVMGGKTVQKACTGVAGYKVGEGGMFKVQANLDNVLDSKSLLGLSAAVKA
;
A
#
# COMPACT_ATOMS: atom_id res chain seq x y z
N MET A 1 16.82 -66.64 9.14
CA MET A 1 15.48 -66.06 9.29
C MET A 1 15.43 -64.84 8.39
N GLY A 2 14.55 -64.87 7.38
CA GLY A 2 14.55 -63.92 6.28
C GLY A 2 13.96 -62.56 6.64
N ILE A 3 14.44 -61.53 5.95
CA ILE A 3 13.75 -60.26 5.79
C ILE A 3 13.50 -60.12 4.29
N SER A 4 12.22 -60.07 3.92
CA SER A 4 11.72 -60.01 2.55
C SER A 4 11.75 -58.56 2.05
N THR A 5 12.47 -58.32 0.96
CA THR A 5 12.40 -57.10 0.15
C THR A 5 11.17 -57.17 -0.75
N VAL A 6 10.20 -56.28 -0.55
CA VAL A 6 9.08 -56.08 -1.49
C VAL A 6 9.39 -54.86 -2.36
N ALA A 7 9.68 -55.12 -3.63
CA ALA A 7 9.78 -54.12 -4.67
C ALA A 7 8.36 -53.64 -5.06
N ALA A 8 8.12 -52.33 -4.99
CA ALA A 8 6.89 -51.74 -5.52
C ALA A 8 7.01 -51.59 -7.05
N SER A 9 6.31 -52.46 -7.78
CA SER A 9 6.08 -52.35 -9.22
C SER A 9 5.11 -51.21 -9.50
N ILE A 10 5.56 -50.17 -10.20
CA ILE A 10 4.67 -49.12 -10.74
C ILE A 10 4.13 -49.63 -12.07
N THR A 11 2.96 -50.27 -12.04
CA THR A 11 2.20 -50.61 -13.25
C THR A 11 1.41 -49.37 -13.67
N VAL A 12 1.87 -48.66 -14.69
CA VAL A 12 1.09 -47.60 -15.35
C VAL A 12 0.00 -48.27 -16.19
N GLN A 13 -1.26 -48.20 -15.75
CA GLN A 13 -2.38 -48.51 -16.64
C GLN A 13 -2.71 -47.27 -17.50
N PRO A 14 -2.88 -47.42 -18.83
CA PRO A 14 -3.40 -46.35 -19.66
C PRO A 14 -4.88 -46.13 -19.34
N ILE A 15 -5.24 -44.90 -18.98
CA ILE A 15 -6.65 -44.52 -18.81
C ILE A 15 -7.24 -44.33 -20.20
N GLU A 16 -8.26 -45.12 -20.51
CA GLU A 16 -9.08 -45.03 -21.72
C GLU A 16 -9.70 -43.63 -21.86
N THR A 17 -9.54 -43.03 -23.05
CA THR A 17 -10.31 -41.86 -23.47
C THR A 17 -11.75 -42.26 -23.74
N THR A 18 -12.58 -42.29 -22.69
CA THR A 18 -14.04 -42.33 -22.85
C THR A 18 -14.55 -40.94 -23.19
N SER A 19 -15.04 -40.79 -24.41
CA SER A 19 -15.77 -39.63 -24.91
C SER A 19 -17.01 -39.37 -24.04
N VAL A 20 -17.00 -38.26 -23.30
CA VAL A 20 -18.19 -37.80 -22.57
C VAL A 20 -19.16 -37.14 -23.55
N ASN A 21 -20.38 -37.69 -23.60
CA ASN A 21 -21.53 -37.24 -24.37
C ASN A 21 -21.72 -35.72 -24.34
N GLN A 22 -21.58 -35.08 -25.51
CA GLN A 22 -22.14 -33.75 -25.77
C GLN A 22 -23.66 -33.88 -26.00
N ALA A 23 -24.45 -33.66 -24.95
CA ALA A 23 -25.88 -33.47 -25.10
C ALA A 23 -26.20 -31.95 -25.18
N ASN A 24 -26.64 -31.55 -26.37
CA ASN A 24 -27.48 -30.39 -26.70
C ASN A 24 -27.07 -29.00 -26.16
N THR A 25 -26.17 -28.33 -26.89
CA THR A 25 -26.40 -26.92 -27.25
C THR A 25 -25.96 -26.71 -28.70
N ASN A 26 -26.79 -26.00 -29.46
CA ASN A 26 -26.68 -25.82 -30.91
C ASN A 26 -25.31 -25.32 -31.38
N ALA A 27 -25.00 -25.73 -32.61
CA ALA A 27 -23.73 -25.58 -33.32
C ALA A 27 -23.18 -24.14 -33.40
N ALA A 28 -21.84 -24.06 -33.40
CA ALA A 28 -20.99 -22.99 -33.95
C ALA A 28 -20.74 -21.69 -33.15
N GLU A 29 -20.56 -21.72 -31.82
CA GLU A 29 -20.19 -20.52 -31.03
C GLU A 29 -18.83 -20.55 -30.29
N ASN A 30 -18.01 -21.61 -30.39
CA ASN A 30 -16.73 -21.68 -29.66
C ASN A 30 -15.57 -21.92 -30.62
N THR A 31 -14.76 -20.88 -30.88
CA THR A 31 -13.61 -20.95 -31.81
C THR A 31 -12.32 -21.48 -31.18
N ALA A 32 -12.26 -21.58 -29.84
CA ALA A 32 -11.19 -22.29 -29.15
C ALA A 32 -11.67 -22.85 -27.81
N VAL A 33 -11.48 -24.16 -27.61
CA VAL A 33 -11.72 -24.86 -26.35
C VAL A 33 -10.38 -25.31 -25.80
N LYS A 34 -10.02 -24.88 -24.60
CA LYS A 34 -8.86 -25.43 -23.88
C LYS A 34 -9.27 -25.81 -22.47
N SER A 35 -8.89 -27.02 -22.08
CA SER A 35 -9.10 -27.55 -20.74
C SER A 35 -7.78 -27.78 -20.03
N THR A 36 -7.73 -27.44 -18.75
CA THR A 36 -6.61 -27.76 -17.85
C THR A 36 -7.15 -28.44 -16.61
N GLU A 37 -6.40 -29.41 -16.11
CA GLU A 37 -6.68 -30.11 -14.86
C GLU A 37 -5.84 -29.49 -13.74
N VAL A 38 -6.48 -29.17 -12.62
CA VAL A 38 -5.83 -28.55 -11.45
C VAL A 38 -6.21 -29.36 -10.23
N ARG A 39 -5.21 -29.69 -9.41
CA ARG A 39 -5.40 -30.42 -8.15
C ARG A 39 -5.51 -29.43 -6.99
N SER A 40 -6.56 -29.55 -6.18
CA SER A 40 -6.74 -28.74 -4.97
C SER A 40 -5.82 -29.19 -3.84
N HIS A 41 -5.75 -28.39 -2.78
CA HIS A 41 -4.95 -28.67 -1.58
C HIS A 41 -5.38 -29.98 -0.88
N ASP A 42 -6.66 -30.33 -0.91
CA ASP A 42 -7.21 -31.59 -0.39
C ASP A 42 -7.12 -32.77 -1.40
N GLY A 43 -6.41 -32.59 -2.52
CA GLY A 43 -6.14 -33.65 -3.49
C GLY A 43 -7.21 -33.86 -4.57
N GLY A 44 -8.31 -33.11 -4.54
CA GLY A 44 -9.37 -33.15 -5.55
C GLY A 44 -8.91 -32.67 -6.93
N LEU A 45 -9.24 -33.42 -7.99
CA LEU A 45 -8.88 -33.08 -9.37
C LEU A 45 -10.03 -32.30 -10.05
N TYR A 46 -9.75 -31.08 -10.53
CA TYR A 46 -10.74 -30.21 -11.18
C TYR A 46 -10.37 -29.97 -12.64
N LYS A 47 -11.34 -30.14 -13.55
CA LYS A 47 -11.16 -29.80 -14.96
C LYS A 47 -11.78 -28.45 -15.27
N ILE A 48 -10.92 -27.46 -15.50
CA ILE A 48 -11.31 -26.11 -15.90
C ILE A 48 -11.37 -26.08 -17.41
N VAL A 49 -12.52 -25.69 -17.97
CA VAL A 49 -12.68 -25.55 -19.42
C VAL A 49 -13.01 -24.09 -19.74
N ALA A 50 -12.12 -23.45 -20.51
CA ALA A 50 -12.31 -22.10 -20.99
C ALA A 50 -12.74 -22.12 -22.45
N TYR A 51 -13.69 -21.24 -22.79
CA TYR A 51 -14.14 -21.03 -24.16
C TYR A 51 -14.09 -19.55 -24.49
N VAL A 52 -13.65 -19.23 -25.72
CA VAL A 52 -13.80 -17.91 -26.30
C VAL A 52 -15.07 -17.92 -27.13
N ARG A 53 -16.03 -17.04 -26.79
CA ARG A 53 -17.18 -16.78 -27.65
C ARG A 53 -16.87 -15.59 -28.54
N GLU A 54 -16.90 -15.81 -29.84
CA GLU A 54 -16.89 -14.74 -30.81
C GLU A 54 -18.34 -14.32 -31.06
N LYS A 55 -18.64 -13.03 -30.85
CA LYS A 55 -20.00 -12.52 -31.03
C LYS A 55 -20.17 -12.15 -32.51
N LEU A 56 -21.10 -12.80 -33.22
CA LEU A 56 -21.57 -12.37 -34.53
C LEU A 56 -22.36 -11.04 -34.40
N SER A 57 -21.66 -9.91 -34.27
CA SER A 57 -22.08 -8.55 -34.69
C SER A 57 -21.19 -7.45 -34.09
N GLY A 58 -20.49 -6.73 -34.98
CA GLY A 58 -20.27 -5.26 -34.97
C GLY A 58 -19.66 -4.51 -33.78
N ALA A 59 -19.31 -5.14 -32.65
CA ALA A 59 -18.74 -4.45 -31.48
C ALA A 59 -17.41 -5.08 -31.03
N PRO A 60 -16.40 -4.30 -30.57
CA PRO A 60 -15.02 -4.77 -30.36
C PRO A 60 -14.79 -5.48 -29.00
N HIS A 61 -15.81 -6.12 -28.43
CA HIS A 61 -15.70 -6.76 -27.11
C HIS A 61 -15.87 -8.28 -27.20
N HIS A 62 -14.77 -9.01 -27.01
CA HIS A 62 -14.79 -10.45 -26.75
C HIS A 62 -15.26 -10.71 -25.31
N SER A 63 -16.22 -11.62 -25.10
CA SER A 63 -16.60 -12.10 -23.78
C SER A 63 -15.90 -13.43 -23.48
N LEU A 64 -15.20 -13.50 -22.35
CA LEU A 64 -14.60 -14.74 -21.86
C LEU A 64 -15.60 -15.42 -20.91
N ALA A 65 -15.95 -16.67 -21.19
CA ALA A 65 -16.78 -17.49 -20.30
C ALA A 65 -15.98 -18.71 -19.83
N VAL A 66 -15.98 -18.98 -18.53
CA VAL A 66 -15.27 -20.12 -17.92
C VAL A 66 -16.28 -21.03 -17.25
N ARG A 67 -16.19 -22.33 -17.51
CA ARG A 67 -16.99 -23.36 -16.85
C ARG A 67 -16.06 -24.35 -16.15
N VAL A 68 -16.40 -24.75 -14.94
CA VAL A 68 -15.65 -25.75 -14.17
C VAL A 68 -16.52 -26.99 -14.09
N ASN A 69 -16.03 -28.13 -14.62
CA ASN A 69 -16.72 -29.41 -14.51
C ASN A 69 -16.06 -30.25 -13.40
N THR A 70 -16.88 -30.85 -12.53
CA THR A 70 -16.44 -31.80 -11.48
C THR A 70 -16.85 -33.23 -11.85
N PRO A 71 -16.14 -34.26 -11.34
CA PRO A 71 -16.62 -35.64 -11.38
C PRO A 71 -17.99 -35.75 -10.67
N ALA A 72 -18.85 -36.60 -11.21
CA ALA A 72 -20.22 -36.77 -10.76
C ALA A 72 -20.29 -37.62 -9.48
N GLU A 73 -19.87 -37.07 -8.34
CA GLU A 73 -20.24 -37.62 -7.03
C GLU A 73 -20.78 -36.51 -6.14
N GLY A 74 -21.98 -36.76 -5.63
CA GLY A 74 -22.92 -35.79 -5.10
C GLY A 74 -22.34 -34.86 -4.04
N ARG A 75 -22.51 -33.56 -4.28
CA ARG A 75 -22.76 -32.49 -3.31
C ARG A 75 -23.14 -31.24 -4.12
N GLU A 76 -24.37 -31.24 -4.62
CA GLU A 76 -25.06 -30.03 -5.06
C GLU A 76 -25.38 -29.18 -3.83
N THR A 77 -24.96 -27.90 -3.86
CA THR A 77 -25.57 -26.73 -3.18
C THR A 77 -24.62 -25.52 -3.10
N GLU A 78 -23.35 -25.62 -3.52
CA GLU A 78 -22.48 -24.45 -3.57
C GLU A 78 -22.33 -23.90 -4.99
N SER A 79 -22.65 -22.61 -5.16
CA SER A 79 -22.51 -21.92 -6.45
C SER A 79 -21.07 -21.97 -6.97
N VAL A 80 -20.89 -22.02 -8.29
CA VAL A 80 -19.58 -21.92 -8.97
C VAL A 80 -18.78 -20.72 -8.45
N LEU A 81 -19.46 -19.62 -8.12
CA LEU A 81 -18.88 -18.42 -7.53
C LEU A 81 -18.30 -18.65 -6.12
N THR A 82 -18.93 -19.49 -5.31
CA THR A 82 -18.48 -19.87 -3.95
C THR A 82 -17.21 -20.71 -4.00
N ARG A 83 -17.11 -21.62 -4.98
CA ARG A 83 -15.94 -22.49 -5.14
C ARG A 83 -14.76 -21.78 -5.80
N ILE A 84 -15.05 -20.88 -6.75
CA ILE A 84 -14.06 -19.93 -7.27
C ILE A 84 -13.54 -19.00 -6.16
N LYS A 85 -14.39 -18.55 -5.24
CA LYS A 85 -13.95 -17.81 -4.04
C LYS A 85 -12.99 -18.64 -3.19
N ALA A 86 -13.32 -19.90 -2.85
CA ALA A 86 -12.43 -20.77 -2.08
C ALA A 86 -11.04 -20.96 -2.74
N PHE A 87 -11.01 -21.04 -4.07
CA PHE A 87 -9.79 -21.11 -4.88
C PHE A 87 -8.95 -19.82 -4.84
N PHE A 88 -9.59 -18.64 -4.81
CA PHE A 88 -8.91 -17.34 -4.72
C PHE A 88 -8.55 -16.90 -3.30
N THR A 89 -9.25 -17.41 -2.28
CA THR A 89 -9.07 -16.95 -0.89
C THR A 89 -8.04 -17.75 -0.12
N GLY A 90 -7.59 -18.93 -0.59
CA GLY A 90 -6.73 -19.81 0.19
C GLY A 90 -7.27 -19.97 1.61
N SER A 91 -8.59 -20.10 1.76
CA SER A 91 -9.21 -19.99 3.06
C SER A 91 -8.89 -21.26 3.85
N SER A 92 -8.00 -21.12 4.84
CA SER A 92 -8.25 -21.77 6.12
C SER A 92 -9.60 -21.27 6.60
N ARG A 93 -10.67 -21.99 6.25
CA ARG A 93 -12.00 -21.79 6.80
C ARG A 93 -12.01 -22.36 8.21
N ALA A 94 -11.14 -21.85 9.08
CA ALA A 94 -11.43 -21.79 10.49
C ALA A 94 -12.28 -20.53 10.65
N SER A 95 -13.56 -20.72 10.86
CA SER A 95 -14.49 -19.67 11.25
C SER A 95 -13.89 -18.87 12.42
N GLN A 96 -13.45 -17.64 12.18
CA GLN A 96 -13.62 -16.62 13.20
C GLN A 96 -15.12 -16.37 13.29
N ALA A 97 -15.78 -17.16 14.13
CA ALA A 97 -17.08 -16.77 14.64
C ALA A 97 -16.88 -15.43 15.34
N GLU A 98 -17.69 -14.43 14.99
CA GLU A 98 -17.92 -13.23 15.82
C GLU A 98 -18.60 -13.68 17.12
N THR A 99 -17.84 -14.33 17.99
CA THR A 99 -18.07 -14.36 19.42
C THR A 99 -17.04 -13.40 19.99
N ALA A 100 -17.46 -12.30 20.60
CA ALA A 100 -16.56 -11.43 21.36
C ALA A 100 -15.75 -12.30 22.35
N PRO A 101 -14.43 -12.51 22.15
CA PRO A 101 -13.65 -13.28 23.11
C PRO A 101 -13.26 -12.34 24.24
N ALA A 102 -13.41 -12.81 25.47
CA ALA A 102 -12.87 -12.17 26.66
C ALA A 102 -11.37 -11.81 26.49
N ALA A 103 -10.92 -10.81 27.24
CA ALA A 103 -9.60 -10.20 27.17
C ALA A 103 -8.46 -11.13 27.68
N THR A 104 -8.05 -12.15 26.92
CA THR A 104 -7.22 -13.22 27.49
C THR A 104 -5.73 -13.24 27.11
N GLY A 105 -5.17 -12.23 26.42
CA GLY A 105 -3.73 -12.18 26.11
C GLY A 105 -3.09 -10.80 26.38
N ALA A 106 -1.87 -10.79 26.89
CA ALA A 106 -1.13 -9.58 27.28
C ALA A 106 -0.88 -8.65 26.08
N THR A 107 -0.52 -9.20 24.92
CA THR A 107 -0.29 -8.42 23.70
C THR A 107 -1.58 -7.71 23.25
N LYS A 108 -2.73 -8.37 23.36
CA LYS A 108 -4.03 -7.80 22.98
C LYS A 108 -4.47 -6.69 23.94
N GLN A 109 -4.20 -6.84 25.23
CA GLN A 109 -4.42 -5.80 26.22
C GLN A 109 -3.53 -4.59 25.94
N LEU A 110 -2.24 -4.80 25.64
CA LEU A 110 -1.32 -3.75 25.21
C LEU A 110 -1.85 -3.00 23.98
N VAL A 111 -2.29 -3.72 22.95
CA VAL A 111 -2.84 -3.12 21.72
C VAL A 111 -4.06 -2.27 22.01
N ASN A 112 -5.01 -2.77 22.80
CA ASN A 112 -6.22 -2.02 23.15
C ASN A 112 -5.87 -0.75 23.94
N ALA A 113 -5.00 -0.87 24.95
CA ALA A 113 -4.56 0.26 25.76
C ALA A 113 -3.82 1.31 24.93
N LYS A 114 -2.89 0.90 24.08
CA LYS A 114 -2.12 1.80 23.22
C LYS A 114 -2.95 2.43 22.12
N THR A 115 -3.91 1.70 21.53
CA THR A 115 -4.83 2.26 20.55
C THR A 115 -5.74 3.31 21.18
N ALA A 116 -6.24 3.05 22.40
CA ALA A 116 -7.02 4.03 23.15
C ALA A 116 -6.19 5.27 23.51
N GLN A 117 -4.98 5.09 24.03
CA GLN A 117 -4.04 6.17 24.33
C GLN A 117 -3.71 7.00 23.08
N PHE A 118 -3.38 6.33 21.97
CA PHE A 118 -3.11 6.98 20.69
C PHE A 118 -4.32 7.80 20.24
N THR A 119 -5.52 7.22 20.29
CA THR A 119 -6.76 7.91 19.91
C THR A 119 -7.03 9.14 20.77
N GLU A 120 -6.76 9.06 22.08
CA GLU A 120 -6.91 10.17 23.01
C GLU A 120 -5.89 11.30 22.75
N ASN A 121 -4.61 10.95 22.61
CA ASN A 121 -3.53 11.89 22.29
C ASN A 121 -3.71 12.52 20.92
N ASN A 122 -4.38 11.80 20.03
CA ASN A 122 -4.55 12.15 18.64
C ASN A 122 -6.03 12.22 18.25
N LYS A 123 -6.89 12.83 19.09
CA LYS A 123 -8.33 12.96 18.81
C LYS A 123 -8.62 13.53 17.43
N SER A 124 -7.80 14.49 16.97
CA SER A 124 -7.92 15.07 15.64
C SER A 124 -7.57 14.09 14.49
N LEU A 125 -6.89 12.98 14.78
CA LEU A 125 -6.62 11.88 13.83
C LEU A 125 -7.69 10.77 13.87
N ALA A 126 -8.62 10.75 14.83
CA ALA A 126 -9.63 9.70 14.95
C ALA A 126 -10.63 9.71 13.78
N THR A 127 -11.11 8.53 13.35
CA THR A 127 -12.24 8.45 12.41
C THR A 127 -13.54 8.65 13.19
N SER A 128 -13.87 9.90 13.55
CA SER A 128 -15.09 10.27 14.25
C SER A 128 -16.04 11.07 13.36
N VAL A 129 -17.30 11.18 13.79
CA VAL A 129 -18.31 11.99 13.13
C VAL A 129 -17.89 13.46 13.07
N GLU A 130 -17.37 13.97 14.18
CA GLU A 130 -16.91 15.35 14.34
C GLU A 130 -15.79 15.65 13.35
N ASN A 131 -14.78 14.77 13.26
CA ASN A 131 -13.67 14.94 12.33
C ASN A 131 -14.11 14.82 10.86
N ILE A 132 -15.06 13.95 10.54
CA ILE A 132 -15.61 13.86 9.18
C ILE A 132 -16.32 15.18 8.81
N LYS A 133 -17.13 15.70 9.73
CA LYS A 133 -17.85 16.97 9.54
C LYS A 133 -16.89 18.14 9.41
N GLU A 134 -15.98 18.31 10.37
CA GLU A 134 -14.98 19.37 10.38
C GLU A 134 -14.17 19.40 9.07
N ARG A 135 -13.78 18.23 8.55
CA ARG A 135 -13.04 18.15 7.29
C ARG A 135 -13.87 18.48 6.06
N ALA A 136 -15.14 18.07 6.02
CA ALA A 136 -16.03 18.48 4.94
C ALA A 136 -16.22 20.00 4.95
N GLU A 137 -16.37 20.60 6.13
CA GLU A 137 -16.44 22.05 6.33
C GLU A 137 -15.15 22.77 5.94
N THR A 138 -13.99 22.22 6.30
CA THR A 138 -12.68 22.86 6.09
C THR A 138 -12.19 22.75 4.65
N HIS A 139 -12.45 21.63 3.97
CA HIS A 139 -11.86 21.35 2.66
C HIS A 139 -12.89 21.34 1.52
N VAL A 140 -14.07 20.74 1.73
CA VAL A 140 -15.06 20.55 0.64
C VAL A 140 -15.89 21.80 0.42
N ARG A 141 -16.40 22.43 1.49
CA ARG A 141 -17.25 23.62 1.36
C ARG A 141 -16.51 24.78 0.68
N PRO A 142 -15.27 25.15 1.08
CA PRO A 142 -14.54 26.23 0.44
C PRO A 142 -14.19 25.89 -1.01
N ALA A 143 -13.83 24.64 -1.29
CA ALA A 143 -13.56 24.18 -2.65
C ALA A 143 -14.79 24.27 -3.56
N ALA A 144 -15.99 23.96 -3.05
CA ALA A 144 -17.23 24.11 -3.79
C ALA A 144 -17.54 25.58 -4.11
N LYS A 145 -17.38 26.48 -3.12
CA LYS A 145 -17.54 27.93 -3.32
C LYS A 145 -16.54 28.48 -4.33
N TYR A 146 -15.27 28.08 -4.21
CA TYR A 146 -14.21 28.46 -5.14
C TYR A 146 -14.54 27.99 -6.57
N ALA A 147 -14.97 26.74 -6.74
CA ALA A 147 -15.37 26.24 -8.05
C ALA A 147 -16.54 27.02 -8.68
N VAL A 148 -17.51 27.46 -7.88
CA VAL A 148 -18.60 28.33 -8.36
C VAL A 148 -18.07 29.70 -8.81
N ALA A 149 -17.18 30.31 -8.02
CA ALA A 149 -16.55 31.60 -8.37
C ALA A 149 -15.71 31.52 -9.65
N GLU A 150 -14.98 30.43 -9.85
CA GLU A 150 -14.21 30.18 -11.08
C GLU A 150 -15.13 30.04 -12.30
N LEU A 151 -16.26 29.34 -12.15
CA LEU A 151 -17.25 29.24 -13.23
C LEU A 151 -17.92 30.58 -13.56
N LEU A 152 -18.25 31.38 -12.54
CA LEU A 152 -18.76 32.74 -12.73
C LEU A 152 -17.76 33.60 -13.51
N SER A 153 -16.48 33.54 -13.12
CA SER A 153 -15.38 34.28 -13.78
C SER A 153 -15.15 33.81 -15.21
N ALA A 154 -15.36 32.53 -15.51
CA ALA A 154 -15.26 31.97 -16.85
C ALA A 154 -16.45 32.32 -17.78
N GLY A 155 -17.48 32.98 -17.24
CA GLY A 155 -18.71 33.31 -17.96
C GLY A 155 -19.74 32.19 -17.87
N VAL A 156 -20.76 32.41 -17.05
CA VAL A 156 -21.92 31.52 -16.96
C VAL A 156 -22.88 31.85 -18.09
N ARG A 157 -23.36 30.81 -18.79
CA ARG A 157 -24.42 30.97 -19.78
C ARG A 157 -25.76 31.10 -19.08
N GLY A 158 -26.43 32.23 -19.26
CA GLY A 158 -27.65 32.56 -18.54
C GLY A 158 -27.41 33.60 -17.44
N ASN A 159 -28.42 33.77 -16.60
CA ASN A 159 -28.38 34.76 -15.53
C ASN A 159 -27.39 34.37 -14.43
N SER A 160 -26.28 35.11 -14.31
CA SER A 160 -25.20 34.87 -13.35
C SER A 160 -25.68 34.87 -11.90
N ASP A 161 -26.56 35.81 -11.54
CA ASP A 161 -27.07 35.97 -10.19
C ASP A 161 -27.94 34.77 -9.80
N VAL A 162 -28.78 34.31 -10.73
CA VAL A 162 -29.58 33.08 -10.56
C VAL A 162 -28.66 31.88 -10.37
N PHE A 163 -27.59 31.76 -11.14
CA PHE A 163 -26.63 30.67 -10.98
C PHE A 163 -25.96 30.71 -9.61
N GLU A 164 -25.39 31.85 -9.21
CA GLU A 164 -24.67 32.02 -7.95
C GLU A 164 -25.58 31.65 -6.76
N ILE A 165 -26.75 32.30 -6.65
CA ILE A 165 -27.70 32.08 -5.55
C ILE A 165 -28.13 30.61 -5.50
N LYS A 166 -28.44 30.00 -6.65
CA LYS A 166 -28.93 28.62 -6.69
C LYS A 166 -27.82 27.61 -6.43
N ALA A 167 -26.60 27.89 -6.87
CA ALA A 167 -25.44 27.06 -6.57
C ALA A 167 -25.14 27.09 -5.07
N GLU A 168 -25.20 28.26 -4.42
CA GLU A 168 -25.02 28.37 -2.96
C GLU A 168 -26.09 27.61 -2.18
N VAL A 169 -27.37 27.77 -2.54
CA VAL A 169 -28.48 27.01 -1.94
C VAL A 169 -28.27 25.52 -2.13
N GLY A 170 -27.84 25.10 -3.32
CA GLY A 170 -27.53 23.72 -3.65
C GLY A 170 -26.38 23.13 -2.82
N ILE A 171 -25.28 23.87 -2.68
CA ILE A 171 -24.16 23.49 -1.81
C ILE A 171 -24.66 23.32 -0.37
N LYS A 172 -25.44 24.27 0.15
CA LYS A 172 -26.02 24.18 1.50
C LYS A 172 -26.91 22.94 1.65
N ALA A 173 -27.76 22.64 0.66
CA ALA A 173 -28.61 21.45 0.67
C ALA A 173 -27.79 20.15 0.69
N ALA A 174 -26.68 20.08 -0.04
CA ALA A 174 -25.79 18.92 -0.03
C ALA A 174 -25.17 18.68 1.36
N PHE A 175 -24.74 19.73 2.05
CA PHE A 175 -24.25 19.63 3.43
C PHE A 175 -25.35 19.28 4.43
N ASN A 176 -26.55 19.86 4.29
CA ASN A 176 -27.69 19.50 5.14
C ASN A 176 -28.05 18.00 5.04
N ARG A 177 -27.85 17.37 3.86
CA ARG A 177 -28.03 15.91 3.71
C ARG A 177 -27.00 15.11 4.51
N LEU A 178 -25.74 15.58 4.55
CA LEU A 178 -24.71 14.96 5.38
C LEU A 178 -25.05 15.13 6.86
N ASP A 179 -25.43 16.33 7.30
CA ASP A 179 -25.83 16.61 8.68
C ASP A 179 -27.05 15.79 9.10
N ALA A 180 -28.05 15.65 8.23
CA ALA A 180 -29.22 14.80 8.49
C ALA A 180 -28.81 13.34 8.66
N LYS A 181 -27.86 12.84 7.85
CA LYS A 181 -27.36 11.47 7.98
C LYS A 181 -26.63 11.25 9.30
N ILE A 182 -25.85 12.24 9.73
CA ILE A 182 -25.17 12.26 11.02
C ILE A 182 -26.19 12.23 12.17
N ALA A 183 -27.23 13.07 12.10
CA ALA A 183 -28.26 13.15 13.13
C ALA A 183 -29.13 11.88 13.21
N GLU A 184 -29.41 11.24 12.08
CA GLU A 184 -30.22 10.01 12.01
C GLU A 184 -29.49 8.80 12.62
N GLN A 185 -28.19 8.67 12.37
CA GLN A 185 -27.39 7.49 12.75
C GLN A 185 -25.99 7.91 13.21
N PRO A 186 -25.84 8.55 14.38
CA PRO A 186 -24.56 9.09 14.84
C PRO A 186 -23.48 8.01 15.02
N ASP A 187 -23.87 6.78 15.36
CA ASP A 187 -22.93 5.67 15.53
C ASP A 187 -22.57 4.97 14.20
N ASP A 188 -23.27 5.26 13.09
CA ASP A 188 -22.98 4.68 11.76
C ASP A 188 -21.87 5.46 11.04
N ILE A 189 -20.67 5.41 11.60
CA ILE A 189 -19.45 6.03 11.03
C ILE A 189 -19.26 5.60 9.57
N LYS A 190 -19.59 4.35 9.22
CA LYS A 190 -19.46 3.81 7.86
C LYS A 190 -20.46 4.44 6.90
N GLY A 191 -21.73 4.58 7.30
CA GLY A 191 -22.76 5.25 6.52
C GLY A 191 -22.50 6.75 6.38
N ILE A 192 -22.10 7.42 7.47
CA ILE A 192 -21.71 8.83 7.47
C ILE A 192 -20.53 9.06 6.52
N SER A 193 -19.51 8.21 6.60
CA SER A 193 -18.39 8.25 5.67
C SER A 193 -18.83 8.04 4.21
N LYS A 194 -19.75 7.10 3.95
CA LYS A 194 -20.29 6.89 2.60
C LYS A 194 -21.05 8.12 2.08
N ALA A 195 -21.81 8.79 2.95
CA ALA A 195 -22.51 10.02 2.62
C ALA A 195 -21.52 11.16 2.33
N SER A 196 -20.49 11.32 3.16
CA SER A 196 -19.40 12.26 2.92
C SER A 196 -18.66 11.99 1.58
N LYS A 197 -18.38 10.73 1.23
CA LYS A 197 -17.85 10.35 -0.09
C LYS A 197 -18.77 10.75 -1.26
N ALA A 198 -20.08 10.82 -1.02
CA ALA A 198 -21.05 11.22 -2.03
C ALA A 198 -21.22 12.74 -2.13
N LEU A 199 -20.75 13.50 -1.13
CA LEU A 199 -20.93 14.94 -1.01
C LEU A 199 -20.48 15.71 -2.27
N ASN A 200 -19.30 15.41 -2.82
CA ASN A 200 -18.81 16.06 -4.03
C ASN A 200 -19.70 15.79 -5.24
N LYS A 201 -20.17 14.55 -5.39
CA LYS A 201 -21.10 14.19 -6.46
C LYS A 201 -22.43 14.91 -6.30
N ASP A 202 -22.88 15.09 -5.06
CA ASP A 202 -24.09 15.81 -4.75
C ASP A 202 -23.95 17.31 -5.03
N ILE A 203 -22.85 17.94 -4.59
CA ILE A 203 -22.50 19.32 -4.94
C ILE A 203 -22.47 19.52 -6.46
N GLN A 204 -21.79 18.63 -7.20
CA GLN A 204 -21.75 18.69 -8.66
C GLN A 204 -23.16 18.66 -9.29
N LYS A 205 -24.05 17.79 -8.80
CA LYS A 205 -25.43 17.74 -9.32
C LYS A 205 -26.18 19.04 -9.05
N GLU A 206 -26.04 19.60 -7.85
CA GLU A 206 -26.73 20.82 -7.45
C GLU A 206 -26.23 22.03 -8.25
N VAL A 207 -24.91 22.18 -8.41
CA VAL A 207 -24.30 23.25 -9.22
C VAL A 207 -24.69 23.11 -10.70
N ILE A 208 -24.69 21.89 -11.26
CA ILE A 208 -25.17 21.67 -12.64
C ILE A 208 -26.66 22.03 -12.78
N SER A 209 -27.46 21.76 -11.75
CA SER A 209 -28.90 22.09 -11.76
C SER A 209 -29.12 23.60 -11.67
N ALA A 210 -28.33 24.31 -10.87
CA ALA A 210 -28.29 25.76 -10.82
C ALA A 210 -27.91 26.36 -12.19
N TYR A 211 -26.89 25.82 -12.85
CA TYR A 211 -26.45 26.30 -14.16
C TYR A 211 -27.54 26.09 -15.23
N LYS A 212 -28.20 24.93 -15.23
CA LYS A 212 -29.34 24.66 -16.13
C LYS A 212 -30.49 25.65 -15.91
N LEU A 213 -30.77 25.98 -14.64
CA LEU A 213 -31.81 26.93 -14.29
C LEU A 213 -31.46 28.33 -14.80
N ALA A 214 -30.23 28.79 -14.57
CA ALA A 214 -29.73 30.08 -15.07
C ALA A 214 -29.79 30.19 -16.60
N ALA A 215 -29.40 29.13 -17.31
CA ALA A 215 -29.54 29.07 -18.77
C ALA A 215 -31.02 29.20 -19.20
N SER A 216 -31.92 28.48 -18.52
CA SER A 216 -33.34 28.47 -18.85
C SER A 216 -34.05 29.79 -18.58
N THR A 217 -33.61 30.57 -17.58
CA THR A 217 -34.18 31.89 -17.29
C THR A 217 -33.96 32.90 -18.41
N GLU A 218 -32.98 32.67 -19.28
CA GLU A 218 -32.71 33.48 -20.47
C GLU A 218 -33.18 32.80 -21.77
N GLY A 219 -34.04 31.78 -21.67
CA GLY A 219 -34.55 31.05 -22.83
C GLY A 219 -33.52 30.16 -23.53
N THR A 220 -32.38 29.86 -22.88
CA THR A 220 -31.34 28.99 -23.43
C THR A 220 -31.37 27.61 -22.79
N THR A 221 -30.77 26.62 -23.46
CA THR A 221 -30.61 25.26 -22.94
C THR A 221 -29.17 24.79 -23.09
N LEU A 222 -28.71 23.96 -22.15
CA LEU A 222 -27.39 23.35 -22.21
C LEU A 222 -27.43 22.04 -22.99
N SER A 223 -26.50 21.89 -23.92
CA SER A 223 -26.23 20.62 -24.59
C SER A 223 -25.61 19.59 -23.62
N LYS A 224 -25.65 18.31 -24.00
CA LYS A 224 -25.01 17.23 -23.23
C LYS A 224 -23.48 17.41 -23.11
N SER A 225 -22.84 17.95 -24.16
CA SER A 225 -21.41 18.25 -24.17
C SER A 225 -21.05 19.36 -23.19
N GLU A 226 -21.85 20.43 -23.14
CA GLU A 226 -21.65 21.53 -22.18
C GLU A 226 -21.81 21.04 -20.73
N VAL A 227 -22.84 20.23 -20.46
CA VAL A 227 -23.02 19.62 -19.11
C VAL A 227 -21.83 18.74 -18.74
N LYS A 228 -21.25 18.00 -19.69
CA LYS A 228 -20.08 17.16 -19.46
C LYS A 228 -18.83 18.00 -19.20
N ALA A 229 -18.64 19.10 -19.93
CA ALA A 229 -17.54 20.05 -19.73
C ALA A 229 -17.66 20.72 -18.36
N LEU A 230 -18.83 21.28 -18.04
CA LEU A 230 -19.12 21.89 -16.73
C LEU A 230 -18.84 20.93 -15.57
N LYS A 231 -19.27 19.67 -15.69
CA LYS A 231 -18.97 18.64 -14.68
C LYS A 231 -17.46 18.44 -14.50
N SER A 232 -16.71 18.40 -15.61
CA SER A 232 -15.26 18.26 -15.60
C SER A 232 -14.59 19.48 -14.95
N ASP A 233 -15.06 20.69 -15.24
CA ASP A 233 -14.50 21.93 -14.71
C ASP A 233 -14.75 22.08 -13.22
N ILE A 234 -15.99 21.84 -12.75
CA ILE A 234 -16.31 21.80 -11.31
C ILE A 234 -15.40 20.81 -10.60
N GLN A 235 -15.28 19.59 -11.14
CA GLN A 235 -14.43 18.56 -10.55
C GLN A 235 -12.96 19.01 -10.50
N LYS A 236 -12.45 19.64 -11.56
CA LYS A 236 -11.08 20.16 -11.64
C LYS A 236 -10.84 21.24 -10.57
N HIS A 237 -11.68 22.27 -10.51
CA HIS A 237 -11.52 23.38 -9.55
C HIS A 237 -11.67 22.90 -8.10
N MET A 238 -12.66 22.05 -7.81
CA MET A 238 -12.81 21.45 -6.48
C MET A 238 -11.59 20.62 -6.09
N SER A 239 -11.11 19.74 -6.99
CA SER A 239 -9.95 18.89 -6.69
C SER A 239 -8.68 19.69 -6.45
N ALA A 240 -8.45 20.75 -7.24
CA ALA A 240 -7.32 21.64 -7.07
C ALA A 240 -7.37 22.38 -5.71
N HIS A 241 -8.53 22.94 -5.35
CA HIS A 241 -8.68 23.67 -4.09
C HIS A 241 -8.60 22.74 -2.87
N ILE A 242 -9.19 21.53 -2.94
CA ILE A 242 -9.04 20.51 -1.89
C ILE A 242 -7.56 20.17 -1.71
N THR A 243 -6.83 19.92 -2.80
CA THR A 243 -5.39 19.63 -2.76
C THR A 243 -4.61 20.75 -2.08
N GLN A 244 -4.83 22.00 -2.49
CA GLN A 244 -4.18 23.16 -1.90
C GLN A 244 -4.48 23.28 -0.40
N SER A 245 -5.75 23.11 -0.02
CA SER A 245 -6.19 23.17 1.38
C SER A 245 -5.51 22.06 2.22
N LEU A 246 -5.45 20.83 1.71
CA LEU A 246 -4.77 19.71 2.37
C LEU A 246 -3.28 19.97 2.56
N ASN A 247 -2.61 20.49 1.52
CA ASN A 247 -1.18 20.79 1.54
C ASN A 247 -0.85 21.94 2.52
N LYS A 248 -1.75 22.92 2.67
CA LYS A 248 -1.56 24.08 3.56
C LYS A 248 -1.95 23.84 5.01
N THR A 249 -2.82 22.87 5.29
CA THR A 249 -3.33 22.63 6.65
C THR A 249 -2.24 22.01 7.53
N GLU A 250 -1.64 22.78 8.43
CA GLU A 250 -0.51 22.32 9.25
C GLU A 250 -0.86 21.08 10.11
N ALA A 251 -2.08 21.01 10.66
CA ALA A 251 -2.54 19.89 11.49
C ALA A 251 -2.59 18.52 10.76
N ASN A 252 -2.45 18.52 9.42
CA ASN A 252 -2.33 17.31 8.61
C ASN A 252 -0.88 16.79 8.53
N TRP A 253 0.11 17.65 8.80
CA TRP A 253 1.54 17.41 8.56
C TRP A 253 2.37 17.58 9.82
N GLN A 254 1.99 16.84 10.85
CA GLN A 254 2.65 16.84 12.15
C GLN A 254 3.56 15.65 12.30
N THR A 255 4.68 15.85 12.98
CA THR A 255 5.51 14.75 13.47
C THR A 255 4.74 14.03 14.58
N THR A 256 4.70 12.70 14.53
CA THR A 256 4.12 11.87 15.60
C THR A 256 5.19 10.97 16.19
N THR A 257 5.24 10.89 17.51
CA THR A 257 6.15 10.01 18.26
C THR A 257 5.34 9.20 19.25
N GLU A 258 5.49 7.88 19.21
CA GLU A 258 4.79 6.94 20.07
C GLU A 258 5.77 5.98 20.71
N THR A 259 5.62 5.79 22.03
CA THR A 259 6.43 4.82 22.79
C THR A 259 5.62 3.57 23.07
N VAL A 260 6.16 2.42 22.71
CA VAL A 260 5.59 1.10 22.98
C VAL A 260 6.58 0.29 23.80
N THR A 261 6.09 -0.31 24.87
CA THR A 261 6.88 -1.17 25.74
C THR A 261 6.26 -2.56 25.75
N LEU A 262 7.04 -3.56 25.39
CA LEU A 262 6.68 -4.97 25.47
C LEU A 262 7.13 -5.47 26.85
N ASN A 263 6.17 -5.84 27.70
CA ASN A 263 6.46 -6.44 29.00
C ASN A 263 6.86 -7.93 28.83
N HIS A 264 7.28 -8.56 29.93
CA HIS A 264 7.63 -10.00 29.95
C HIS A 264 6.56 -10.87 29.28
N GLU A 265 5.30 -10.76 29.73
CA GLU A 265 4.18 -11.57 29.21
C GLU A 265 3.99 -11.40 27.69
N THR A 266 4.06 -10.15 27.20
CA THR A 266 3.96 -9.85 25.77
C THR A 266 5.12 -10.47 24.99
N GLN A 267 6.34 -10.39 25.53
CA GLN A 267 7.53 -10.97 24.88
C GLN A 267 7.45 -12.50 24.82
N VAL A 268 6.97 -13.16 25.89
CA VAL A 268 6.73 -14.62 25.90
C VAL A 268 5.66 -15.02 24.88
N GLU A 269 4.56 -14.27 24.78
CA GLU A 269 3.53 -14.49 23.74
C GLU A 269 4.07 -14.32 22.31
N LEU A 270 5.12 -13.51 22.13
CA LEU A 270 5.82 -13.30 20.86
C LEU A 270 6.96 -14.32 20.62
N GLY A 271 7.20 -15.24 21.56
CA GLY A 271 8.14 -16.34 21.42
C GLY A 271 9.46 -16.18 22.17
N ALA A 272 9.58 -15.20 23.07
CA ALA A 272 10.70 -15.15 24.01
C ALA A 272 10.74 -16.40 24.90
N ALA A 273 11.93 -16.76 25.39
CA ALA A 273 12.04 -17.78 26.43
C ALA A 273 11.34 -17.28 27.71
N ASP A 274 10.54 -18.15 28.34
CA ASP A 274 9.85 -17.86 29.60
C ASP A 274 10.86 -17.94 30.76
N ILE A 275 11.58 -16.85 30.96
CA ILE A 275 12.57 -16.67 32.02
C ILE A 275 12.26 -15.37 32.75
N ASP A 276 12.12 -15.44 34.08
CA ASP A 276 11.73 -14.30 34.96
C ASP A 276 12.66 -13.06 34.88
N SER A 277 13.75 -13.15 34.12
CA SER A 277 14.77 -12.11 33.96
C SER A 277 14.70 -11.34 32.63
N VAL A 278 13.72 -11.60 31.76
CA VAL A 278 13.57 -10.80 30.52
C VAL A 278 13.17 -9.37 30.87
N ALA A 279 14.07 -8.42 30.59
CA ALA A 279 13.79 -7.01 30.72
C ALA A 279 12.70 -6.56 29.73
N ASN A 280 11.98 -5.48 30.07
CA ASN A 280 11.02 -4.88 29.17
C ASN A 280 11.73 -4.28 27.95
N SER A 281 11.21 -4.56 26.76
CA SER A 281 11.72 -3.98 25.51
C SER A 281 10.93 -2.72 25.16
N SER A 282 11.58 -1.56 25.10
CA SER A 282 10.94 -0.28 24.77
C SER A 282 11.34 0.21 23.39
N PHE A 283 10.35 0.70 22.63
CA PHE A 283 10.51 1.19 21.27
C PHE A 283 9.88 2.58 21.13
N ILE A 284 10.58 3.47 20.45
CA ILE A 284 10.11 4.80 20.07
C ILE A 284 9.90 4.79 18.56
N ALA A 285 8.65 4.89 18.13
CA ALA A 285 8.28 5.03 16.73
C ALA A 285 8.04 6.51 16.42
N THR A 286 8.78 7.06 15.45
CA THR A 286 8.61 8.46 15.02
C THR A 286 8.25 8.51 13.54
N THR A 287 7.38 9.43 13.15
CA THR A 287 7.02 9.66 11.75
C THR A 287 7.03 11.14 11.46
N THR A 288 7.93 11.57 10.58
CA THR A 288 8.24 12.98 10.31
C THR A 288 7.97 13.30 8.84
N PRO A 289 7.10 14.27 8.52
CA PRO A 289 6.86 14.66 7.13
C PRO A 289 8.04 15.46 6.58
N ALA A 290 8.25 15.40 5.26
CA ALA A 290 9.37 16.08 4.60
C ALA A 290 9.48 17.57 4.93
N ALA A 291 8.35 18.29 5.03
CA ALA A 291 8.33 19.70 5.39
C ALA A 291 8.86 20.03 6.80
N LYS A 292 9.00 19.01 7.67
CA LYS A 292 9.54 19.13 9.02
C LYS A 292 10.96 18.55 9.13
N LEU A 293 11.52 17.98 8.06
CA LEU A 293 12.94 17.63 8.00
C LEU A 293 13.73 18.91 7.73
N ASN A 294 14.70 19.24 8.60
CA ASN A 294 15.46 20.49 8.50
C ASN A 294 16.15 20.65 7.13
N ALA A 295 16.61 19.56 6.52
CA ALA A 295 17.22 19.54 5.19
C ALA A 295 16.28 19.94 4.04
N LEU A 296 14.95 19.77 4.20
CA LEU A 296 13.94 20.01 3.15
C LEU A 296 12.98 21.16 3.50
N LYS A 297 12.90 21.56 4.77
CA LYS A 297 11.95 22.53 5.31
C LYS A 297 11.85 23.82 4.50
N ASP A 298 12.98 24.41 4.10
CA ASP A 298 13.02 25.68 3.36
C ASP A 298 12.31 25.59 2.00
N GLY A 299 12.42 24.43 1.32
CA GLY A 299 11.74 24.20 0.04
C GLY A 299 10.23 24.23 0.21
N TYR A 300 9.71 23.51 1.21
CA TYR A 300 8.28 23.48 1.52
C TYR A 300 7.76 24.85 2.00
N GLN A 301 8.55 25.59 2.78
CA GLN A 301 8.21 26.95 3.20
C GLN A 301 8.13 27.93 2.01
N THR A 302 9.07 27.84 1.07
CA THR A 302 9.07 28.65 -0.16
C THR A 302 7.80 28.41 -0.98
N SER A 303 7.39 27.15 -1.08
CA SER A 303 6.14 26.75 -1.74
C SER A 303 4.88 27.02 -0.91
N ASN A 304 5.02 27.57 0.30
CA ASN A 304 3.94 27.86 1.24
C ASN A 304 3.01 26.64 1.47
N VAL A 305 3.63 25.49 1.72
CA VAL A 305 2.94 24.22 2.01
C VAL A 305 3.57 23.53 3.22
N ASN A 306 2.76 22.74 3.93
CA ASN A 306 3.19 21.92 5.06
C ASN A 306 3.44 20.45 4.64
N GLY A 307 3.19 20.12 3.38
CA GLY A 307 3.45 18.82 2.75
C GLY A 307 2.62 18.65 1.48
N ILE A 308 2.87 17.58 0.73
CA ILE A 308 2.15 17.31 -0.53
C ILE A 308 1.23 16.10 -0.40
N SER A 309 -0.06 16.33 -0.42
CA SER A 309 -1.06 15.27 -0.36
C SER A 309 -1.12 14.46 -1.65
N SER A 310 -1.60 13.22 -1.55
CA SER A 310 -1.69 12.30 -2.70
C SER A 310 -2.74 12.66 -3.75
N THR A 311 -3.51 13.74 -3.58
CA THR A 311 -4.35 14.33 -4.65
C THR A 311 -3.52 15.12 -5.66
N ALA A 312 -2.31 15.57 -5.30
CA ALA A 312 -1.43 16.40 -6.13
C ALA A 312 -0.71 15.58 -7.22
N THR A 313 -1.47 14.96 -8.13
CA THR A 313 -0.93 14.05 -9.14
C THR A 313 0.00 14.73 -10.15
N SER A 314 -0.14 16.05 -10.32
CA SER A 314 0.67 16.89 -11.21
C SER A 314 1.76 17.68 -10.50
N GLU A 315 2.00 17.50 -9.20
CA GLU A 315 3.05 18.22 -8.45
C GLU A 315 4.44 17.98 -9.08
N THR A 316 5.26 18.99 -9.29
CA THR A 316 6.58 18.80 -9.93
C THR A 316 7.74 19.19 -9.03
N ASP A 317 7.49 19.92 -7.97
CA ASP A 317 8.55 20.53 -7.18
C ASP A 317 8.86 19.68 -5.96
N HIS A 318 7.84 19.03 -5.40
CA HIS A 318 7.93 18.27 -4.16
C HIS A 318 7.44 16.83 -4.28
N ALA A 319 8.11 15.91 -3.58
CA ALA A 319 7.72 14.52 -3.47
C ALA A 319 6.33 14.38 -2.81
N VAL A 320 5.42 13.69 -3.51
CA VAL A 320 4.08 13.45 -3.01
C VAL A 320 4.14 12.53 -1.80
N ASN A 321 3.53 12.96 -0.70
CA ASN A 321 3.36 12.19 0.53
C ASN A 321 4.68 11.60 1.05
N LEU A 322 5.74 12.43 1.08
CA LEU A 322 7.07 12.07 1.56
C LEU A 322 7.17 12.15 3.09
N TRP A 323 7.58 11.05 3.72
CA TRP A 323 7.77 10.92 5.16
C TRP A 323 9.02 10.10 5.47
N VAL A 324 9.66 10.40 6.59
CA VAL A 324 10.62 9.51 7.25
C VAL A 324 9.90 8.81 8.41
N SER A 325 10.06 7.50 8.48
CA SER A 325 9.36 6.60 9.40
C SER A 325 10.38 5.78 10.16
N GLU A 326 10.51 6.03 11.46
CA GLU A 326 11.54 5.48 12.32
C GLU A 326 10.97 4.54 13.39
N LEU A 327 11.79 3.57 13.81
CA LEU A 327 11.62 2.75 15.00
C LEU A 327 12.99 2.62 15.67
N LYS A 328 13.10 3.09 16.91
CA LYS A 328 14.32 2.98 17.73
C LYS A 328 14.01 2.20 18.98
N GLY A 329 14.73 1.10 19.20
CA GLY A 329 14.77 0.34 20.45
C GLY A 329 16.18 0.38 21.04
N GLU A 330 16.47 -0.52 21.98
CA GLU A 330 17.81 -0.64 22.56
C GLU A 330 18.85 -1.06 21.52
N THR A 331 18.57 -2.12 20.77
CA THR A 331 19.43 -2.63 19.68
C THR A 331 18.76 -2.57 18.30
N THR A 332 17.49 -2.18 18.25
CA THR A 332 16.76 -2.00 16.99
C THR A 332 16.90 -0.57 16.48
N SER A 333 17.34 -0.42 15.24
CA SER A 333 17.25 0.83 14.51
C SER A 333 16.66 0.57 13.13
N TYR A 334 15.59 1.29 12.79
CA TYR A 334 14.96 1.27 11.48
C TYR A 334 14.51 2.67 11.11
N ALA A 335 14.80 3.07 9.88
CA ALA A 335 14.40 4.36 9.33
C ALA A 335 14.11 4.23 7.84
N ALA A 336 12.83 4.24 7.47
CA ALA A 336 12.39 4.13 6.09
C ALA A 336 11.82 5.44 5.54
N VAL A 337 12.06 5.68 4.25
CA VAL A 337 11.47 6.79 3.52
C VAL A 337 10.20 6.32 2.82
N ARG A 338 9.05 6.89 3.15
CA ARG A 338 7.75 6.56 2.55
C ARG A 338 7.34 7.65 1.58
N HIS A 339 6.94 7.30 0.36
CA HIS A 339 6.53 8.29 -0.64
C HIS A 339 5.50 7.77 -1.67
N GLY A 340 4.84 8.70 -2.34
CA GLY A 340 4.07 8.48 -3.56
C GLY A 340 4.97 8.17 -4.76
N VAL A 341 4.39 7.72 -5.86
CA VAL A 341 5.19 7.47 -7.08
C VAL A 341 5.90 8.76 -7.53
N ASN A 342 7.20 8.68 -7.81
CA ASN A 342 7.98 9.88 -8.17
C ASN A 342 7.54 10.44 -9.52
N PHE A 343 7.02 9.63 -10.43
CA PHE A 343 6.52 10.12 -11.71
C PHE A 343 5.22 10.97 -11.54
N PRO A 344 5.21 12.26 -11.93
CA PRO A 344 4.05 13.15 -11.79
C PRO A 344 3.00 12.88 -12.88
N PHE A 345 2.31 11.75 -12.78
CA PHE A 345 1.38 11.24 -13.80
C PHE A 345 0.14 12.13 -14.08
N GLY A 346 -0.07 13.19 -13.31
CA GLY A 346 -1.07 14.22 -13.58
C GLY A 346 -0.63 15.27 -14.62
N VAL A 347 0.68 15.42 -14.86
CA VAL A 347 1.22 16.27 -15.93
C VAL A 347 0.92 15.59 -17.26
N LYS A 348 0.06 16.22 -18.06
CA LYS A 348 -0.37 15.71 -19.36
C LYS A 348 0.19 16.60 -20.46
N HIS A 349 0.61 15.98 -21.57
CA HIS A 349 1.08 16.67 -22.78
C HIS A 349 2.38 17.47 -22.63
N ASP A 350 3.10 17.31 -21.51
CA ASP A 350 4.42 17.89 -21.30
C ASP A 350 5.35 16.83 -20.66
N ALA A 351 6.12 16.15 -21.51
CA ALA A 351 6.99 15.07 -21.07
C ALA A 351 8.23 15.58 -20.34
N ASP A 352 8.73 16.76 -20.71
CA ASP A 352 9.93 17.36 -20.11
C ASP A 352 9.64 17.87 -18.70
N LEU A 353 8.48 18.50 -18.50
CA LEU A 353 7.99 18.86 -17.17
C LEU A 353 7.76 17.61 -16.31
N ALA A 354 7.19 16.54 -16.87
CA ALA A 354 7.00 15.30 -16.13
C ALA A 354 8.32 14.63 -15.73
N LYS A 355 9.32 14.65 -16.62
CA LYS A 355 10.67 14.15 -16.37
C LYS A 355 11.37 14.96 -15.27
N THR A 356 11.36 16.29 -15.40
CA THR A 356 11.95 17.21 -14.42
C THR A 356 11.29 17.06 -13.06
N GLY A 357 9.95 16.95 -13.04
CA GLY A 357 9.21 16.71 -11.81
C GLY A 357 9.55 15.37 -11.16
N ALA A 358 9.77 14.32 -11.94
CA ALA A 358 10.22 13.04 -11.41
C ALA A 358 11.62 13.13 -10.79
N ASP A 359 12.52 13.92 -11.39
CA ASP A 359 13.89 14.13 -10.90
C ASP A 359 13.89 14.94 -9.58
N ASN A 360 13.11 16.02 -9.50
CA ASN A 360 12.95 16.84 -8.28
C ASN A 360 12.41 15.99 -7.12
N ARG A 361 11.33 15.26 -7.36
CA ARG A 361 10.74 14.37 -6.35
C ARG A 361 11.72 13.30 -5.89
N THR A 362 12.51 12.74 -6.81
CA THR A 362 13.53 11.73 -6.47
C THR A 362 14.66 12.34 -5.63
N ARG A 363 15.09 13.56 -5.92
CA ARG A 363 16.08 14.29 -5.12
C ARG A 363 15.62 14.50 -3.66
N GLU A 364 14.35 14.84 -3.44
CA GLU A 364 13.81 14.94 -2.08
C GLU A 364 13.82 13.58 -1.35
N VAL A 365 13.51 12.49 -2.04
CA VAL A 365 13.59 11.13 -1.46
C VAL A 365 15.03 10.77 -1.08
N VAL A 366 16.01 11.07 -1.95
CA VAL A 366 17.45 10.88 -1.66
C VAL A 366 17.88 11.72 -0.46
N THR A 367 17.44 12.98 -0.39
CA THR A 367 17.74 13.89 0.73
C THR A 367 17.15 13.38 2.05
N ALA A 368 15.90 12.91 2.01
CA ALA A 368 15.26 12.29 3.17
C ALA A 368 15.97 11.00 3.60
N ALA A 369 16.46 10.19 2.65
CA ALA A 369 17.23 8.98 2.95
C ALA A 369 18.58 9.31 3.60
N ALA A 370 19.32 10.29 3.10
CA ALA A 370 20.57 10.72 3.73
C ALA A 370 20.35 11.31 5.13
N SER A 371 19.21 11.97 5.35
CA SER A 371 18.82 12.50 6.66
C SER A 371 18.55 11.40 7.71
N THR A 372 18.44 10.12 7.32
CA THR A 372 18.37 9.01 8.27
C THR A 372 19.75 8.42 8.63
N LYS A 373 20.82 8.92 8.01
CA LYS A 373 22.20 8.40 8.10
C LYS A 373 23.20 9.42 8.62
N THR A 374 22.75 10.39 9.41
CA THR A 374 23.56 11.57 9.77
C THR A 374 24.79 11.20 10.60
N SER A 375 24.67 10.26 11.54
CA SER A 375 25.79 9.76 12.34
C SER A 375 26.79 8.99 11.48
N GLU A 376 26.31 8.14 10.56
CA GLU A 376 27.16 7.40 9.63
C GLU A 376 27.88 8.33 8.65
N ILE A 377 27.23 9.40 8.19
CA ILE A 377 27.84 10.44 7.34
C ILE A 377 28.97 11.15 8.09
N VAL A 378 28.75 11.53 9.35
CA VAL A 378 29.79 12.20 10.18
C VAL A 378 30.99 11.28 10.38
N LYS A 379 30.74 10.01 10.72
CA LYS A 379 31.79 8.99 10.86
C LYS A 379 32.57 8.82 9.55
N TRP A 380 31.86 8.62 8.44
CA TRP A 380 32.47 8.44 7.13
C TRP A 380 33.34 9.62 6.71
N ARG A 381 32.87 10.86 6.87
CA ARG A 381 33.64 12.08 6.55
C ARG A 381 34.93 12.19 7.37
N THR A 382 34.93 11.65 8.59
CA THR A 382 36.10 11.62 9.46
C THR A 382 37.13 10.58 9.01
N GLU A 383 36.65 9.40 8.61
CA GLU A 383 37.49 8.26 8.19
C GLU A 383 37.97 8.37 6.74
N HIS A 384 37.19 9.01 5.87
CA HIS A 384 37.40 9.10 4.42
C HIS A 384 37.26 10.58 3.95
N PRO A 385 38.19 11.46 4.35
CA PRO A 385 38.08 12.89 4.06
C PRO A 385 38.10 13.16 2.54
N GLY A 386 37.08 13.85 2.05
CA GLY A 386 36.93 14.22 0.64
C GLY A 386 36.25 13.15 -0.23
N GLU A 387 36.00 11.95 0.29
CA GLU A 387 35.26 10.91 -0.44
C GLU A 387 33.74 11.07 -0.26
N PRO A 388 32.95 10.83 -1.32
CA PRO A 388 31.49 10.88 -1.21
C PRO A 388 30.97 9.76 -0.31
N PHE A 389 29.99 10.06 0.54
CA PHE A 389 29.36 9.05 1.39
C PHE A 389 28.58 8.04 0.53
N PRO A 390 28.82 6.72 0.66
CA PRO A 390 28.10 5.71 -0.10
C PRO A 390 26.66 5.55 0.43
N LEU A 391 25.70 6.21 -0.21
CA LEU A 391 24.29 6.15 0.15
C LEU A 391 23.58 5.06 -0.66
N LYS A 392 23.40 3.90 -0.03
CA LYS A 392 22.62 2.78 -0.59
C LYS A 392 21.14 2.90 -0.22
N ILE A 393 20.26 2.81 -1.22
CA ILE A 393 18.81 2.86 -1.06
C ILE A 393 18.18 1.61 -1.68
N VAL A 394 17.31 0.93 -0.94
CA VAL A 394 16.48 -0.15 -1.50
C VAL A 394 15.05 0.36 -1.67
N SER A 395 14.70 0.73 -2.90
CA SER A 395 13.36 1.25 -3.21
C SER A 395 12.40 0.11 -3.51
N THR A 396 11.39 -0.10 -2.67
CA THR A 396 10.32 -1.10 -2.87
C THR A 396 9.04 -0.43 -3.37
N SER A 397 8.81 -0.49 -4.68
CA SER A 397 7.54 -0.07 -5.29
C SER A 397 6.47 -1.12 -5.10
N LEU A 398 5.32 -0.70 -4.56
CA LEU A 398 4.13 -1.53 -4.35
C LEU A 398 3.07 -1.31 -5.46
N LEU A 399 3.45 -0.67 -6.57
CA LEU A 399 2.59 -0.53 -7.74
C LEU A 399 2.43 -1.88 -8.45
N THR A 400 1.24 -2.10 -9.00
CA THR A 400 1.04 -3.20 -9.95
C THR A 400 1.39 -2.65 -11.32
N ALA A 401 2.50 -3.08 -11.91
CA ALA A 401 3.00 -2.59 -13.19
C ALA A 401 2.16 -3.09 -14.39
N ALA A 402 0.85 -2.88 -14.33
CA ALA A 402 -0.12 -3.24 -15.35
C ALA A 402 -0.79 -1.99 -15.93
N ALA A 403 -1.12 -2.05 -17.23
CA ALA A 403 -1.77 -0.96 -17.96
C ALA A 403 -1.12 0.41 -17.69
N LYS A 404 -1.89 1.43 -17.30
CA LYS A 404 -1.40 2.80 -17.04
C LYS A 404 -0.37 2.89 -15.91
N ALA A 405 -0.47 2.01 -14.90
CA ALA A 405 0.47 2.03 -13.78
C ALA A 405 1.88 1.57 -14.21
N LYS A 406 2.02 0.83 -15.31
CA LYS A 406 3.32 0.50 -15.90
C LYS A 406 4.09 1.75 -16.34
N THR A 407 3.41 2.75 -16.91
CA THR A 407 4.05 4.03 -17.30
C THR A 407 4.57 4.77 -16.09
N TYR A 408 3.81 4.80 -14.99
CA TYR A 408 4.21 5.51 -13.77
C TYR A 408 5.40 4.81 -13.11
N GLU A 409 5.37 3.47 -13.11
CA GLU A 409 6.48 2.66 -12.65
C GLU A 409 7.73 2.91 -13.50
N THR A 410 7.62 2.79 -14.82
CA THR A 410 8.77 3.01 -15.74
C THR A 410 9.37 4.40 -15.56
N GLY A 411 8.56 5.46 -15.51
CA GLY A 411 9.04 6.82 -15.30
C GLY A 411 9.73 7.03 -13.95
N GLN A 412 9.29 6.33 -12.89
CA GLN A 412 9.99 6.33 -11.61
C GLN A 412 11.32 5.57 -11.69
N GLN A 413 11.36 4.42 -12.36
CA GLN A 413 12.59 3.65 -12.55
C GLN A 413 13.65 4.43 -13.33
N GLU A 414 13.23 5.17 -14.37
CA GLU A 414 14.11 6.07 -15.10
C GLU A 414 14.64 7.23 -14.24
N ALA A 415 13.81 7.79 -13.35
CA ALA A 415 14.24 8.82 -12.41
C ALA A 415 15.26 8.27 -11.39
N TRP A 416 15.07 7.05 -10.90
CA TRP A 416 16.07 6.35 -10.10
C TRP A 416 17.38 6.15 -10.86
N GLY A 417 17.32 5.71 -12.12
CA GLY A 417 18.51 5.56 -12.96
C GLY A 417 19.29 6.88 -13.13
N ARG A 418 18.60 8.02 -13.26
CA ARG A 418 19.24 9.34 -13.34
C ARG A 418 19.81 9.82 -12.00
N ALA A 419 19.23 9.40 -10.88
CA ALA A 419 19.68 9.78 -9.54
C ALA A 419 20.89 8.98 -9.04
N GLN A 420 21.23 7.86 -9.67
CA GLN A 420 22.39 7.01 -9.33
C GLN A 420 23.71 7.60 -9.82
N VAL A 421 24.03 8.78 -9.29
CA VAL A 421 25.25 9.53 -9.56
C VAL A 421 25.78 10.10 -8.25
N GLU A 422 27.04 10.52 -8.27
CA GLU A 422 27.58 11.38 -7.22
C GLU A 422 26.86 12.74 -7.27
N GLN A 423 26.39 13.21 -6.11
CA GLN A 423 25.66 14.46 -6.00
C GLN A 423 25.80 15.09 -4.62
N THR A 424 25.78 16.43 -4.59
CA THR A 424 25.70 17.20 -3.36
C THR A 424 24.25 17.33 -2.91
N ILE A 425 23.99 17.03 -1.64
CA ILE A 425 22.68 17.16 -1.00
C ILE A 425 22.82 17.86 0.36
N LYS A 426 21.75 18.48 0.82
CA LYS A 426 21.70 19.08 2.16
C LYS A 426 21.33 18.02 3.18
N VAL A 427 22.03 17.98 4.31
CA VAL A 427 21.74 17.07 5.43
C VAL A 427 21.90 17.86 6.73
N ASP A 428 20.98 17.67 7.68
CA ASP A 428 21.11 18.27 9.01
C ASP A 428 21.99 17.38 9.90
N LEU A 429 23.26 17.75 10.03
CA LEU A 429 24.26 16.94 10.73
C LEU A 429 24.36 17.32 12.22
N PRO A 430 24.49 16.35 13.13
CA PRO A 430 24.69 16.60 14.55
C PRO A 430 25.87 17.54 14.80
N GLY A 431 25.61 18.67 15.47
CA GLY A 431 26.63 19.66 15.82
C GLY A 431 27.05 20.64 14.71
N GLU A 432 26.71 20.37 13.45
CA GLU A 432 27.01 21.24 12.30
C GLU A 432 25.76 21.95 11.74
N GLY A 433 24.57 21.38 11.96
CA GLY A 433 23.33 21.86 11.35
C GLY A 433 23.22 21.46 9.88
N VAL A 434 22.37 22.17 9.13
CA VAL A 434 22.14 21.90 7.69
C VAL A 434 23.41 22.20 6.89
N THR A 435 24.02 21.14 6.37
CA THR A 435 25.32 21.14 5.71
C THR A 435 25.23 20.45 4.35
N GLU A 436 26.01 20.90 3.38
CA GLU A 436 26.14 20.22 2.09
C GLU A 436 27.08 19.01 2.22
N VAL A 437 26.58 17.85 1.81
CA VAL A 437 27.29 16.57 1.85
C VAL A 437 27.33 15.99 0.45
N ASN A 438 28.51 15.53 0.05
CA ASN A 438 28.66 14.77 -1.18
C ASN A 438 28.29 13.31 -0.93
N VAL A 439 27.36 12.78 -1.72
CA VAL A 439 26.92 11.39 -1.63
C VAL A 439 27.05 10.69 -2.97
N LYS A 440 27.47 9.44 -2.95
CA LYS A 440 27.39 8.52 -4.09
C LYS A 440 26.14 7.68 -3.91
N VAL A 441 25.12 7.93 -4.73
CA VAL A 441 23.81 7.27 -4.60
C VAL A 441 23.80 5.98 -5.39
N GLU A 442 23.45 4.88 -4.72
CA GLU A 442 23.21 3.58 -5.33
C GLU A 442 21.81 3.11 -4.95
N VAL A 443 20.99 2.74 -5.93
CA VAL A 443 19.58 2.39 -5.69
C VAL A 443 19.26 1.03 -6.27
N LEU A 444 18.62 0.17 -5.47
CA LEU A 444 17.98 -1.07 -5.91
C LEU A 444 16.45 -0.88 -5.97
N PRO A 445 15.87 -0.51 -7.13
CA PRO A 445 14.48 -0.09 -7.21
C PRO A 445 13.52 -1.22 -7.59
N PHE A 446 13.28 -2.14 -6.66
CA PHE A 446 12.31 -3.24 -6.80
C PHE A 446 10.88 -2.80 -7.13
N SER A 447 10.16 -3.63 -7.89
CA SER A 447 8.73 -3.49 -8.18
C SER A 447 7.95 -4.74 -7.78
N MET A 448 7.00 -4.61 -6.85
CA MET A 448 6.28 -5.72 -6.23
C MET A 448 4.78 -5.44 -6.09
N GLY A 449 3.97 -6.04 -6.96
CA GLY A 449 2.52 -5.91 -6.89
C GLY A 449 1.91 -6.63 -5.67
N VAL A 450 1.23 -5.88 -4.80
CA VAL A 450 0.61 -6.42 -3.56
C VAL A 450 -0.92 -6.42 -3.54
N ASN A 451 -1.58 -5.89 -4.58
CA ASN A 451 -3.05 -5.88 -4.66
C ASN A 451 -3.62 -7.16 -5.29
N GLY A 452 -4.94 -7.35 -5.18
CA GLY A 452 -5.60 -8.54 -5.71
C GLY A 452 -5.42 -8.74 -7.21
N PHE A 453 -5.35 -7.65 -7.98
CA PHE A 453 -5.05 -7.73 -9.41
C PHE A 453 -3.64 -8.26 -9.68
N ALA A 454 -2.64 -7.92 -8.87
CA ALA A 454 -1.33 -8.56 -8.94
C ALA A 454 -1.45 -10.04 -8.54
N LYS A 455 -2.27 -10.38 -7.55
CA LYS A 455 -2.43 -11.78 -7.12
C LYS A 455 -3.31 -12.64 -8.04
N LEU A 456 -3.82 -12.10 -9.16
CA LEU A 456 -4.53 -12.82 -10.21
C LEU A 456 -3.62 -13.63 -11.16
N GLY A 457 -2.32 -13.78 -10.86
CA GLY A 457 -1.38 -14.61 -11.62
C GLY A 457 -1.70 -16.11 -11.67
N LEU A 458 -2.94 -16.49 -11.33
CA LEU A 458 -3.51 -17.83 -11.17
C LEU A 458 -3.88 -18.54 -12.48
N PHE A 459 -3.71 -17.92 -13.64
CA PHE A 459 -3.78 -18.67 -14.88
C PHE A 459 -2.43 -19.36 -15.11
N SER A 460 -2.24 -20.55 -14.54
CA SER A 460 -1.11 -21.41 -14.88
C SER A 460 -1.36 -22.10 -16.24
N GLY A 461 -0.38 -22.01 -17.15
CA GLY A 461 -0.46 -22.54 -18.52
C GLY A 461 -0.09 -21.48 -19.57
N SER A 462 0.17 -21.91 -20.82
CA SER A 462 0.63 -21.03 -21.91
C SER A 462 -0.33 -19.87 -22.25
N ILE A 463 -1.64 -20.03 -22.02
CA ILE A 463 -2.64 -18.96 -22.15
C ILE A 463 -2.59 -17.98 -20.99
N GLY A 464 -2.37 -18.51 -19.79
CA GLY A 464 -2.33 -17.73 -18.57
C GLY A 464 -1.05 -16.90 -18.41
N LYS A 465 0.05 -17.35 -19.00
CA LYS A 465 1.27 -16.57 -19.15
C LYS A 465 1.01 -15.30 -19.97
N HIS A 466 0.40 -15.41 -21.16
CA HIS A 466 0.15 -14.23 -22.01
C HIS A 466 -0.98 -13.30 -21.53
N LEU A 467 -2.07 -13.84 -20.97
CA LEU A 467 -3.19 -13.03 -20.48
C LEU A 467 -2.94 -12.48 -19.06
N GLY A 468 -2.33 -13.30 -18.20
CA GLY A 468 -1.95 -12.94 -16.84
C GLY A 468 -0.87 -11.86 -16.79
N ASP A 469 0.14 -11.91 -17.68
CA ASP A 469 1.20 -10.90 -17.71
C ASP A 469 0.67 -9.50 -18.07
N ARG A 470 -0.25 -9.40 -19.05
CA ARG A 470 -0.88 -8.11 -19.42
C ARG A 470 -1.75 -7.53 -18.31
N LEU A 471 -2.35 -8.37 -17.48
CA LEU A 471 -3.29 -7.97 -16.42
C LEU A 471 -2.60 -7.72 -15.07
N THR A 472 -1.51 -8.44 -14.78
CA THR A 472 -0.83 -8.42 -13.47
C THR A 472 0.47 -7.62 -13.49
N GLY A 473 1.14 -7.51 -14.64
CA GLY A 473 2.46 -6.89 -14.76
C GLY A 473 3.62 -7.75 -14.27
N TRP A 474 3.40 -8.99 -13.83
CA TRP A 474 4.44 -9.82 -13.20
C TRP A 474 5.63 -10.10 -14.10
N LYS A 475 5.44 -10.47 -15.38
CA LYS A 475 6.60 -10.66 -16.28
C LYS A 475 7.52 -9.44 -16.36
N TRP A 476 6.96 -8.22 -16.36
CA TRP A 476 7.81 -7.03 -16.33
C TRP A 476 8.51 -6.88 -14.97
N ALA A 477 7.77 -7.06 -13.88
CA ALA A 477 8.31 -6.95 -12.53
C ALA A 477 9.38 -8.02 -12.21
N ASP A 478 9.17 -9.27 -12.63
CA ASP A 478 10.11 -10.37 -12.44
C ASP A 478 11.41 -10.11 -13.20
N ASN A 479 11.32 -9.77 -14.50
CA ASN A 479 12.48 -9.44 -15.32
C ASN A 479 13.24 -8.21 -14.78
N HIS A 480 12.51 -7.24 -14.23
CA HIS A 480 13.11 -6.03 -13.62
C HIS A 480 13.79 -6.37 -12.28
N ASN A 481 13.16 -7.20 -11.45
CA ASN A 481 13.67 -7.53 -10.12
C ASN A 481 14.79 -8.57 -10.15
N GLU A 482 14.83 -9.48 -11.13
CA GLU A 482 15.83 -10.55 -11.22
C GLU A 482 17.28 -10.05 -11.05
N PRO A 483 17.78 -9.05 -11.82
CA PRO A 483 19.13 -8.54 -11.60
C PRO A 483 19.29 -7.82 -10.25
N LEU A 484 18.22 -7.22 -9.72
CA LEU A 484 18.24 -6.53 -8.43
C LEU A 484 18.34 -7.51 -7.25
N ILE A 485 17.79 -8.72 -7.38
CA ILE A 485 17.97 -9.79 -6.38
C ILE A 485 19.44 -10.19 -6.31
N GLY A 486 20.12 -10.36 -7.45
CA GLY A 486 21.56 -10.64 -7.46
C GLY A 486 22.39 -9.54 -6.77
N GLN A 487 22.07 -8.27 -7.02
CA GLN A 487 22.73 -7.14 -6.33
C GLN A 487 22.40 -7.08 -4.83
N LEU A 488 21.18 -7.48 -4.44
CA LEU A 488 20.82 -7.59 -3.02
C LEU A 488 21.59 -8.74 -2.35
N ASP A 489 21.81 -9.85 -3.04
CA ASP A 489 22.63 -10.97 -2.55
C ASP A 489 24.10 -10.55 -2.35
N GLU A 490 24.66 -9.75 -3.28
CA GLU A 490 26.00 -9.16 -3.11
C GLU A 490 26.08 -8.25 -1.88
N MET A 491 25.04 -7.43 -1.64
CA MET A 491 24.96 -6.62 -0.42
C MET A 491 24.86 -7.48 0.85
N VAL A 492 24.14 -8.60 0.80
CA VAL A 492 24.04 -9.55 1.91
C VAL A 492 25.39 -10.18 2.21
N GLU A 493 26.09 -10.69 1.20
CA GLU A 493 27.39 -11.33 1.41
C GLU A 493 28.43 -10.34 1.93
N GLN A 494 28.48 -9.10 1.42
CA GLN A 494 29.34 -8.06 1.98
C GLN A 494 29.00 -7.79 3.46
N ALA A 495 27.72 -7.61 3.79
CA ALA A 495 27.31 -7.35 5.16
C ALA A 495 27.59 -8.53 6.11
N LYS A 496 27.59 -9.77 5.61
CA LYS A 496 28.03 -10.94 6.37
C LYS A 496 29.53 -10.92 6.60
N THR A 497 30.34 -10.58 5.60
CA THR A 497 31.79 -10.41 5.76
C THR A 497 32.10 -9.36 6.83
N ASP A 498 31.47 -8.19 6.74
CA ASP A 498 31.64 -7.11 7.72
C ASP A 498 31.22 -7.56 9.14
N ALA A 499 30.13 -8.33 9.25
CA ALA A 499 29.66 -8.86 10.53
C ALA A 499 30.62 -9.89 11.13
N VAL A 500 31.27 -10.74 10.32
CA VAL A 500 32.31 -11.66 10.77
C VAL A 500 33.52 -10.88 11.31
N GLU A 501 33.95 -9.84 10.60
CA GLU A 501 35.05 -8.97 11.04
C GLU A 501 34.72 -8.23 12.35
N ALA A 502 33.44 -7.85 12.53
CA ALA A 502 32.93 -7.23 13.75
C ALA A 502 32.61 -8.22 14.89
N ASN A 503 32.84 -9.54 14.71
CA ASN A 503 32.47 -10.59 15.66
C ASN A 503 30.98 -10.58 16.05
N ASP A 504 30.11 -10.42 15.05
CA ASP A 504 28.64 -10.45 15.14
C ASP A 504 28.06 -11.68 14.40
N PRO A 505 28.22 -12.90 14.97
CA PRO A 505 27.63 -14.11 14.39
C PRO A 505 26.10 -14.08 14.37
N GLY A 506 25.46 -13.32 15.25
CA GLY A 506 24.01 -13.10 15.26
C GLY A 506 23.53 -12.45 13.96
N LYS A 507 24.15 -11.35 13.55
CA LYS A 507 23.85 -10.67 12.28
C LYS A 507 24.05 -11.56 11.06
N VAL A 508 25.13 -12.35 11.03
CA VAL A 508 25.35 -13.33 9.95
C VAL A 508 24.17 -14.28 9.82
N ALA A 509 23.73 -14.88 10.94
CA ALA A 509 22.60 -15.80 10.96
C ALA A 509 21.27 -15.15 10.55
N ARG A 510 21.01 -13.90 10.98
CA ARG A 510 19.81 -13.14 10.57
C ARG A 510 19.79 -12.91 9.07
N LEU A 511 20.91 -12.44 8.51
CA LEU A 511 21.07 -12.19 7.06
C LEU A 511 20.86 -13.48 6.24
N GLU A 512 21.46 -14.59 6.67
CA GLU A 512 21.28 -15.90 6.01
C GLU A 512 19.82 -16.36 6.05
N SER A 513 19.15 -16.19 7.19
CA SER A 513 17.75 -16.58 7.32
C SER A 513 16.81 -15.72 6.47
N TYR A 514 17.01 -14.40 6.44
CA TYR A 514 16.22 -13.52 5.56
C TYR A 514 16.46 -13.83 4.07
N SER A 515 17.71 -14.01 3.66
CA SER A 515 18.04 -14.36 2.27
C SER A 515 17.43 -15.71 1.87
N THR A 516 17.57 -16.73 2.72
CA THR A 516 16.97 -18.05 2.48
C THR A 516 15.46 -17.96 2.31
N GLN A 517 14.76 -17.28 3.23
CA GLN A 517 13.30 -17.10 3.14
C GLN A 517 12.88 -16.30 1.89
N LEU A 518 13.69 -15.33 1.45
CA LEU A 518 13.44 -14.55 0.23
C LEU A 518 13.50 -15.44 -1.01
N HIS A 519 14.57 -16.21 -1.16
CA HIS A 519 14.77 -17.10 -2.29
C HIS A 519 13.72 -18.20 -2.33
N GLU A 520 13.39 -18.82 -1.19
CA GLU A 520 12.28 -19.76 -1.08
C GLU A 520 10.96 -19.14 -1.54
N ALA A 521 10.65 -17.92 -1.08
CA ALA A 521 9.42 -17.25 -1.45
C ALA A 521 9.34 -16.92 -2.95
N ILE A 522 10.45 -16.48 -3.54
CA ILE A 522 10.53 -16.16 -4.97
C ILE A 522 10.43 -17.42 -5.83
N ASN A 523 11.18 -18.47 -5.49
CA ASN A 523 11.20 -19.76 -6.19
C ASN A 523 9.83 -20.43 -6.17
N ASP A 524 9.15 -20.36 -5.02
CA ASP A 524 7.78 -20.86 -4.87
C ASP A 524 6.73 -19.94 -5.51
N GLY A 525 7.10 -18.76 -6.01
CA GLY A 525 6.16 -17.78 -6.55
C GLY A 525 5.13 -17.31 -5.51
N LYS A 526 5.46 -17.31 -4.21
CA LYS A 526 4.56 -16.91 -3.10
C LYS A 526 4.10 -15.46 -3.25
N GLN A 527 4.96 -14.59 -3.78
CA GLN A 527 4.66 -13.21 -4.14
C GLN A 527 3.52 -13.08 -5.16
N ARG A 528 3.26 -14.08 -6.00
CA ARG A 528 2.20 -14.04 -7.02
C ARG A 528 0.84 -14.55 -6.51
N ARG A 529 0.80 -15.29 -5.40
CA ARG A 529 -0.39 -16.07 -4.96
C ARG A 529 -0.86 -15.73 -3.55
N SER A 530 -0.34 -14.66 -2.96
CA SER A 530 -0.57 -14.25 -1.56
C SER A 530 0.01 -15.21 -0.53
N ALA A 531 -0.16 -16.54 -0.65
CA ALA A 531 0.47 -17.58 0.19
C ALA A 531 0.45 -17.29 1.71
N GLY A 532 -0.65 -16.75 2.24
CA GLY A 532 -0.76 -16.34 3.65
C GLY A 532 -0.09 -15.00 4.02
N ASN A 533 0.73 -14.42 3.15
CA ASN A 533 1.30 -13.08 3.33
C ASN A 533 1.62 -12.38 1.99
N ALA A 534 0.72 -11.49 1.55
CA ALA A 534 0.85 -10.82 0.25
C ALA A 534 2.05 -9.86 0.15
N TYR A 535 2.56 -9.42 1.30
CA TYR A 535 3.67 -8.49 1.46
C TYR A 535 4.98 -9.20 1.83
N GLY A 536 5.00 -10.52 2.00
CA GLY A 536 6.15 -11.25 2.57
C GLY A 536 7.48 -10.96 1.89
N VAL A 537 7.55 -11.08 0.56
CA VAL A 537 8.76 -10.71 -0.21
C VAL A 537 9.15 -9.23 -0.02
N ALA A 538 8.18 -8.31 -0.01
CA ALA A 538 8.46 -6.90 0.22
C ALA A 538 8.99 -6.64 1.64
N VAL A 539 8.46 -7.34 2.65
CA VAL A 539 8.96 -7.28 4.03
C VAL A 539 10.40 -7.78 4.10
N LEU A 540 10.70 -8.94 3.49
CA LEU A 540 12.05 -9.53 3.46
C LEU A 540 13.06 -8.58 2.83
N VAL A 541 12.74 -7.99 1.67
CA VAL A 541 13.62 -7.01 1.02
C VAL A 541 13.91 -5.80 1.91
N ASN A 542 12.92 -5.30 2.65
CA ASN A 542 13.12 -4.14 3.54
C ASN A 542 13.87 -4.51 4.84
N LEU A 543 13.68 -5.74 5.35
CA LEU A 543 14.47 -6.25 6.48
C LEU A 543 15.95 -6.43 6.08
N ILE A 544 16.22 -7.02 4.91
CA ILE A 544 17.58 -7.14 4.37
C ILE A 544 18.20 -5.76 4.14
N ALA A 545 17.45 -4.82 3.54
CA ALA A 545 17.93 -3.46 3.35
C ALA A 545 18.37 -2.82 4.68
N ASN A 546 17.53 -2.93 5.72
CA ASN A 546 17.85 -2.41 7.04
C ASN A 546 19.11 -3.07 7.63
N GLU A 547 19.19 -4.40 7.58
CA GLU A 547 20.26 -5.20 8.16
C GLU A 547 21.62 -4.97 7.47
N THR A 548 21.60 -4.74 6.14
CA THR A 548 22.78 -4.40 5.32
C THR A 548 23.19 -2.93 5.42
N GLY A 549 22.45 -2.11 6.19
CA GLY A 549 22.75 -0.70 6.40
C GLY A 549 22.23 0.25 5.31
N ALA A 550 21.58 -0.28 4.26
CA ALA A 550 20.90 0.51 3.24
C ALA A 550 19.62 1.16 3.79
N VAL A 551 19.20 2.26 3.17
CA VAL A 551 17.95 2.95 3.55
C VAL A 551 16.76 2.33 2.80
N PRO A 552 15.75 1.76 3.49
CA PRO A 552 14.54 1.31 2.83
C PRO A 552 13.71 2.50 2.33
N ALA A 553 13.32 2.50 1.06
CA ALA A 553 12.42 3.49 0.48
C ALA A 553 11.14 2.80 -0.02
N ILE A 554 10.01 3.04 0.63
CA ILE A 554 8.75 2.34 0.37
C ILE A 554 7.80 3.25 -0.39
N ASN A 555 7.38 2.84 -1.58
CA ASN A 555 6.47 3.64 -2.39
C ASN A 555 5.28 2.90 -2.96
N CYS A 556 4.24 3.66 -3.24
CA CYS A 556 3.12 3.20 -4.05
C CYS A 556 2.50 4.42 -4.75
N MET A 557 1.50 4.24 -5.61
CA MET A 557 0.89 5.37 -6.34
C MET A 557 0.57 6.61 -5.47
N SER A 558 0.06 6.43 -4.24
CA SER A 558 -0.29 7.53 -3.32
C SER A 558 0.62 7.63 -2.09
N GLY A 559 1.55 6.69 -1.88
CA GLY A 559 2.41 6.67 -0.69
C GLY A 559 1.68 6.47 0.65
N LYS A 560 0.41 6.05 0.64
CA LYS A 560 -0.47 6.04 1.82
C LYS A 560 -0.67 4.63 2.41
N ASP A 561 -1.60 3.87 1.84
CA ASP A 561 -2.14 2.67 2.48
C ASP A 561 -1.19 1.46 2.38
N ARG A 562 -0.72 1.17 1.16
CA ARG A 562 0.18 0.03 0.90
C ARG A 562 1.56 0.24 1.55
N THR A 563 2.05 1.48 1.49
CA THR A 563 3.33 1.84 2.13
C THR A 563 3.21 1.81 3.65
N GLY A 564 2.07 2.27 4.21
CA GLY A 564 1.81 2.22 5.65
C GLY A 564 1.70 0.80 6.17
N TYR A 565 1.05 -0.10 5.43
CA TYR A 565 1.00 -1.51 5.79
C TYR A 565 2.38 -2.16 5.74
N LEU A 566 3.19 -1.92 4.70
CA LEU A 566 4.53 -2.48 4.63
C LEU A 566 5.44 -1.96 5.75
N ASP A 567 5.42 -0.65 6.01
CA ASP A 567 6.18 -0.04 7.11
C ASP A 567 5.79 -0.63 8.47
N ALA A 568 4.49 -0.76 8.74
CA ALA A 568 4.00 -1.40 9.95
C ALA A 568 4.40 -2.88 10.03
N ALA A 569 4.38 -3.60 8.92
CA ALA A 569 4.79 -5.00 8.87
C ALA A 569 6.28 -5.17 9.17
N VAL A 570 7.14 -4.29 8.66
CA VAL A 570 8.58 -4.32 8.95
C VAL A 570 8.83 -4.00 10.42
N LYS A 571 8.23 -2.93 10.96
CA LYS A 571 8.34 -2.58 12.39
C LYS A 571 7.85 -3.68 13.32
N ALA A 572 6.71 -4.30 13.01
CA ALA A 572 6.20 -5.44 13.77
C ALA A 572 7.20 -6.61 13.76
N ARG A 573 7.77 -6.94 12.60
CA ARG A 573 8.80 -8.00 12.52
C ARG A 573 10.08 -7.67 13.28
N LEU A 574 10.52 -6.41 13.28
CA LEU A 574 11.70 -6.01 14.08
C LEU A 574 11.45 -6.16 15.58
N MET A 575 10.26 -5.78 16.07
CA MET A 575 9.87 -6.01 17.46
C MET A 575 9.75 -7.50 17.83
N GLU A 576 9.27 -8.34 16.90
CA GLU A 576 9.26 -9.80 17.07
C GLU A 576 10.68 -10.37 17.13
N VAL A 577 11.60 -9.91 16.28
CA VAL A 577 13.01 -10.31 16.31
C VAL A 577 13.64 -9.98 17.66
N GLU A 578 13.40 -8.78 18.19
CA GLU A 578 13.88 -8.42 19.53
C GLU A 578 13.29 -9.33 20.61
N SER A 579 11.99 -9.60 20.56
CA SER A 579 11.33 -10.47 21.54
C SER A 579 11.87 -11.91 21.49
N LEU A 580 12.03 -12.48 20.29
CA LEU A 580 12.59 -13.83 20.10
C LEU A 580 14.03 -13.96 20.63
N ASN A 581 14.78 -12.86 20.58
CA ASN A 581 16.17 -12.83 21.05
C ASN A 581 16.32 -12.23 22.46
N ALA A 582 15.22 -12.03 23.18
CA ALA A 582 15.26 -11.49 24.53
C ALA A 582 16.16 -12.35 25.44
N GLY A 583 17.01 -11.68 26.21
CA GLY A 583 17.99 -12.33 27.09
C GLY A 583 19.28 -12.82 26.40
N ARG A 584 19.42 -12.68 25.07
CA ARG A 584 20.66 -12.97 24.35
C ARG A 584 21.57 -11.74 24.31
N ALA A 585 22.88 -11.96 24.26
CA ALA A 585 23.84 -10.89 23.97
C ALA A 585 23.59 -10.31 22.58
N GLU A 586 23.90 -9.03 22.38
CA GLU A 586 23.63 -8.29 21.14
C GLU A 586 24.20 -8.98 19.89
N ASN A 587 25.45 -9.42 19.95
CA ASN A 587 26.15 -10.11 18.87
C ASN A 587 25.72 -11.58 18.68
N GLU A 588 24.81 -12.10 19.53
CA GLU A 588 24.28 -13.47 19.47
C GLU A 588 22.80 -13.52 19.04
N LYS A 589 22.17 -12.37 18.78
CA LYS A 589 20.75 -12.28 18.40
C LYS A 589 20.48 -12.88 17.02
N SER A 590 20.38 -14.19 16.88
CA SER A 590 20.31 -14.88 15.58
C SER A 590 18.89 -15.22 15.11
N LEU A 591 17.89 -15.17 15.98
CA LEU A 591 16.56 -15.70 15.69
C LEU A 591 15.72 -14.69 14.89
N VAL A 592 15.06 -15.16 13.84
CA VAL A 592 14.10 -14.35 13.07
C VAL A 592 12.81 -15.15 12.85
N PRO A 593 11.64 -14.49 12.88
CA PRO A 593 10.37 -15.16 12.66
C PRO A 593 10.21 -15.57 11.19
N GLN A 594 9.45 -16.64 10.94
CA GLN A 594 9.06 -17.02 9.59
C GLN A 594 8.10 -15.96 9.00
N ILE A 595 8.44 -15.47 7.81
CA ILE A 595 7.65 -14.43 7.13
C ILE A 595 6.38 -15.00 6.49
N TYR A 596 6.46 -16.24 6.01
CA TYR A 596 5.35 -17.00 5.44
C TYR A 596 4.91 -18.11 6.40
N GLY A 597 3.61 -18.33 6.52
CA GLY A 597 3.03 -19.29 7.46
C GLY A 597 1.89 -18.66 8.27
N GLN A 598 1.30 -19.44 9.18
CA GLN A 598 0.31 -18.91 10.13
C GLN A 598 1.00 -18.03 11.17
N ARG A 599 0.44 -16.85 11.40
CA ARG A 599 0.80 -15.97 12.51
C ARG A 599 0.07 -16.37 13.78
N THR A 600 0.72 -16.18 14.93
CA THR A 600 0.06 -16.30 16.23
C THR A 600 -0.91 -15.12 16.46
N GLU A 601 -1.82 -15.25 17.43
CA GLU A 601 -2.70 -14.13 17.82
C GLU A 601 -1.87 -12.92 18.28
N ALA A 602 -0.79 -13.15 19.01
CA ALA A 602 0.12 -12.10 19.48
C ALA A 602 0.82 -11.38 18.32
N GLN A 603 1.30 -12.10 17.31
CA GLN A 603 1.90 -11.49 16.10
C GLN A 603 0.88 -10.67 15.31
N ASN A 604 -0.36 -11.16 15.19
CA ASN A 604 -1.45 -10.40 14.58
C ASN A 604 -1.81 -9.16 15.40
N ALA A 605 -1.78 -9.26 16.73
CA ALA A 605 -2.00 -8.15 17.63
C ALA A 605 -0.92 -7.07 17.44
N LEU A 606 0.35 -7.46 17.44
CA LEU A 606 1.48 -6.55 17.23
C LEU A 606 1.44 -5.87 15.86
N MET A 607 1.03 -6.60 14.81
CA MET A 607 0.80 -6.02 13.48
C MET A 607 -0.30 -4.94 13.50
N SER A 608 -1.41 -5.20 14.20
CA SER A 608 -2.46 -4.20 14.42
C SER A 608 -1.89 -2.99 15.17
N LEU A 609 -1.18 -3.19 16.28
CA LEU A 609 -0.55 -2.10 17.03
C LEU A 609 0.31 -1.22 16.12
N SER A 610 1.24 -1.83 15.37
CA SER A 610 2.13 -1.08 14.49
C SER A 610 1.36 -0.31 13.40
N SER A 611 0.32 -0.92 12.82
CA SER A 611 -0.51 -0.27 11.79
C SER A 611 -1.32 0.91 12.34
N GLU A 612 -1.80 0.78 13.59
CA GLU A 612 -2.66 1.74 14.26
C GLU A 612 -1.88 2.95 14.78
N VAL A 613 -0.79 2.71 15.51
CA VAL A 613 -0.14 3.76 16.31
C VAL A 613 1.24 4.16 15.79
N MET A 614 1.93 3.33 14.99
CA MET A 614 3.32 3.58 14.59
C MET A 614 3.44 4.23 13.19
N GLY A 615 2.58 5.20 12.86
CA GLY A 615 2.72 6.06 11.68
C GLY A 615 1.91 5.64 10.43
N GLY A 616 1.21 4.51 10.46
CA GLY A 616 0.29 4.10 9.40
C GLY A 616 -0.89 5.07 9.24
N LYS A 617 -1.62 5.33 10.33
CA LYS A 617 -2.80 6.22 10.37
C LYS A 617 -2.46 7.70 10.23
N THR A 618 -1.33 8.16 10.77
CA THR A 618 -0.87 9.56 10.65
C THR A 618 -0.75 9.99 9.19
N VAL A 619 -0.07 9.20 8.36
CA VAL A 619 0.07 9.45 6.91
C VAL A 619 -1.29 9.40 6.20
N GLN A 620 -2.22 8.55 6.66
CA GLN A 620 -3.56 8.50 6.10
C GLN A 620 -4.34 9.79 6.33
N LYS A 621 -4.19 10.41 7.50
CA LYS A 621 -4.81 11.70 7.82
C LYS A 621 -4.29 12.83 6.93
N ALA A 622 -2.98 12.88 6.69
CA ALA A 622 -2.37 13.89 5.82
C ALA A 622 -2.96 13.89 4.40
N CYS A 623 -3.42 12.73 3.95
CA CYS A 623 -4.04 12.50 2.65
C CYS A 623 -5.56 12.28 2.73
N THR A 624 -6.23 12.87 3.72
CA THR A 624 -7.69 12.71 3.90
C THR A 624 -8.42 13.22 2.67
N GLY A 625 -9.32 12.39 2.14
CA GLY A 625 -10.11 12.72 0.96
C GLY A 625 -9.66 12.09 -0.35
N VAL A 626 -8.50 11.44 -0.35
CA VAL A 626 -8.17 10.45 -1.38
C VAL A 626 -8.81 9.13 -1.02
N ALA A 627 -9.60 8.56 -1.93
CA ALA A 627 -10.15 7.21 -1.77
C ALA A 627 -9.01 6.26 -1.31
N GLY A 628 -9.19 5.61 -0.17
CA GLY A 628 -8.11 4.88 0.51
C GLY A 628 -8.39 3.43 0.78
N TYR A 629 -7.42 2.85 1.46
CA TYR A 629 -7.26 1.49 1.93
C TYR A 629 -7.50 0.34 0.94
N LYS A 630 -6.71 0.32 -0.14
CA LYS A 630 -6.61 -0.81 -1.10
C LYS A 630 -5.99 -2.10 -0.53
N VAL A 631 -5.62 -2.15 0.74
CA VAL A 631 -5.10 -3.37 1.36
C VAL A 631 -6.26 -4.34 1.67
N GLY A 632 -7.46 -3.79 1.96
CA GLY A 632 -8.71 -4.54 2.14
C GLY A 632 -9.79 -4.29 1.06
N GLU A 633 -9.62 -3.33 0.15
CA GLU A 633 -10.54 -3.11 -0.97
C GLU A 633 -10.19 -3.96 -2.21
N GLY A 634 -11.21 -4.48 -2.91
CA GLY A 634 -11.03 -5.30 -4.10
C GLY A 634 -12.30 -6.01 -4.59
N GLY A 635 -13.39 -6.00 -3.82
CA GLY A 635 -14.60 -6.74 -4.16
C GLY A 635 -14.27 -8.23 -4.29
N MET A 636 -14.51 -8.81 -5.47
CA MET A 636 -14.12 -10.19 -5.81
C MET A 636 -12.60 -10.44 -5.74
N PHE A 637 -11.78 -9.38 -5.81
CA PHE A 637 -10.31 -9.44 -5.81
C PHE A 637 -9.69 -8.95 -4.50
N LYS A 638 -10.39 -9.12 -3.37
CA LYS A 638 -9.82 -8.83 -2.05
C LYS A 638 -8.70 -9.85 -1.76
N VAL A 639 -7.55 -9.39 -1.27
CA VAL A 639 -6.45 -10.29 -0.85
C VAL A 639 -6.71 -10.69 0.59
N GLN A 640 -7.29 -11.87 0.79
CA GLN A 640 -7.76 -12.33 2.10
C GLN A 640 -6.64 -12.37 3.15
N ALA A 641 -5.44 -12.84 2.76
CA ALA A 641 -4.28 -12.90 3.65
C ALA A 641 -3.90 -11.55 4.29
N ASN A 642 -4.16 -10.42 3.62
CA ASN A 642 -3.88 -9.11 4.23
C ASN A 642 -4.76 -8.82 5.45
N LEU A 643 -5.97 -9.39 5.47
CA LEU A 643 -6.94 -9.22 6.54
C LEU A 643 -6.73 -10.25 7.63
N ASP A 644 -6.35 -11.47 7.24
CA ASP A 644 -6.07 -12.56 8.19
C ASP A 644 -4.86 -12.23 9.07
N ASN A 645 -3.99 -11.33 8.60
CA ASN A 645 -2.79 -10.88 9.31
C ASN A 645 -3.03 -9.67 10.24
N VAL A 646 -4.29 -9.27 10.47
CA VAL A 646 -4.66 -8.23 11.44
C VAL A 646 -5.83 -8.69 12.30
N LEU A 647 -5.85 -8.27 13.57
CA LEU A 647 -6.94 -8.65 14.49
C LEU A 647 -8.28 -8.00 14.14
N ASP A 648 -8.28 -6.74 13.68
CA ASP A 648 -9.49 -6.03 13.31
C ASP A 648 -9.31 -5.28 11.99
N SER A 649 -9.84 -5.84 10.90
CA SER A 649 -9.79 -5.20 9.60
C SER A 649 -10.57 -3.86 9.52
N LYS A 650 -11.46 -3.56 10.48
CA LYS A 650 -12.11 -2.25 10.58
C LYS A 650 -11.14 -1.19 11.07
N SER A 651 -10.18 -1.55 11.91
CA SER A 651 -9.14 -0.65 12.41
C SER A 651 -8.30 -0.09 11.25
N LEU A 652 -8.07 -0.92 10.22
CA LEU A 652 -7.37 -0.55 9.01
C LEU A 652 -8.11 0.45 8.09
N LEU A 653 -9.40 0.70 8.31
CA LEU A 653 -10.16 1.73 7.57
C LEU A 653 -9.84 3.12 8.16
N GLY A 654 -8.80 3.78 7.66
CA GLY A 654 -8.51 5.16 8.06
C GLY A 654 -9.43 6.20 7.41
N LEU A 655 -9.18 7.47 7.75
CA LEU A 655 -9.87 8.72 7.36
C LEU A 655 -10.01 8.98 5.85
N SER A 656 -9.61 8.05 4.99
CA SER A 656 -9.71 8.05 3.52
C SER A 656 -11.10 8.32 2.92
N ALA A 657 -12.06 8.60 3.77
CA ALA A 657 -13.46 8.42 3.60
C ALA A 657 -14.24 9.69 3.98
N ALA A 658 -13.55 10.75 4.43
CA ALA A 658 -14.14 12.01 4.89
C ALA A 658 -14.22 13.14 3.84
N VAL A 659 -13.50 13.07 2.71
CA VAL A 659 -13.45 14.17 1.70
C VAL A 659 -13.20 13.65 0.27
N LYS A 660 -14.04 12.79 -0.31
CA LYS A 660 -13.72 12.24 -1.65
C LYS A 660 -13.88 13.29 -2.75
N ALA A 661 -12.75 13.72 -3.33
CA ALA A 661 -12.68 14.58 -4.54
C ALA A 661 -13.52 14.04 -5.70
#